data_AF-A0AAU9IKZ0-F1
#
_entry.id   AF-A0AAU9IKZ0-F1
#
_cell.length_a   1.000
_cell.length_b   1.000
_cell.length_c   1.000
_cell.angle_alpha   90.00
_cell.angle_beta   90.00
_cell.angle_gamma   90.00
#
_symmetry.space_group_name_H-M   'P 1'
#
loop_
_entity.id
_entity.type
_entity.pdbx_description
1 polymer ?
#
loop_
_entity_poly.entity_id
_entity_poly.type
_entity_poly.pdbx_seq_one_letter_code
_entity_poly.pdbx_strand_id
1 'polypeptide(L)'
;MIIFFILSLVVAQITLQDGEIIEGHITNDEGGTNQYVFHTHRSHISDLTFTLTPLAGTNNSDLLLSTSKIPNNTSYDISTFGQSEKSIKIGKNQVMPNHDYFLSVICLSICNYSIYVSHGEDIRLITDMFYAGQVGLHKFKYYSYLIEHDHEDITITATALSGDPDIYMSLNPNYTQPSTTKYDFFKSDYGSDSIRLYWEHDIKQHCSSQPCTLYIGIYGYLSSTYTLKVHSNVLSPSLLHLNVPEMHQTKNWEYDYFYAITNSSSQATISLQTSDGNPNLYISIIDPSVYGYSYHYWTLPTPIVYLMLSDSTSQNEEIKIKPKDLKAYCSSDDCIVVALVHCFTGNCRYMIEANQDNIYWLLEGEPKHGAVEQNKYTYYKFYCNDKDANIVITLTTENGKNLDMFAIKGENKIPENNQYDWKSEYFEDNSLIIVRKNGASLKGVYIIGVYGNQAAKFVIMVAQQKKLVSKISANIPIYGRLDENSENYYAFYNYLDKDFTIQLLPLHGNVIYYASNDINNNENFPTESSHIWSSINSENGQEIVIKSNDQNYCSNCNFLISVASASNCSYILSVSNSDQILTKNRNKTTIFKQFWFWVLLALLTLTATFGLITYFLLKKTKKQLEYEIQDVRNVAGTGIYPQKSIKNDPDYDNLNEEEIDLSP
;
A
#
# COMPACT_ATOMS: atom_id res chain seq x y z
N MET A 1 21.40 43.97 -53.70
CA MET A 1 22.31 42.82 -53.56
C MET A 1 22.78 42.77 -52.11
N ILE A 2 21.89 42.30 -51.23
CA ILE A 2 22.17 42.01 -49.81
C ILE A 2 21.76 40.55 -49.68
N ILE A 3 22.76 39.70 -49.49
CA ILE A 3 22.65 38.24 -49.52
C ILE A 3 22.05 37.79 -48.18
N PHE A 4 20.94 37.05 -48.29
CA PHE A 4 20.30 36.28 -47.22
C PHE A 4 21.32 35.33 -46.58
N PHE A 5 21.72 35.62 -45.34
CA PHE A 5 22.43 34.67 -44.48
C PHE A 5 21.38 33.78 -43.81
N ILE A 6 21.04 32.66 -44.43
CA ILE A 6 20.29 31.58 -43.78
C ILE A 6 21.30 30.85 -42.88
N LEU A 7 21.41 31.29 -41.62
CA LEU A 7 22.03 30.49 -40.58
C LEU A 7 21.08 29.32 -40.28
N SER A 8 21.30 28.17 -40.92
CA SER A 8 20.74 26.92 -40.43
C SER A 8 21.41 26.64 -39.08
N LEU A 9 20.68 26.79 -37.98
CA LEU A 9 21.10 26.25 -36.69
C LEU A 9 21.26 24.73 -36.88
N VAL A 10 22.51 24.28 -36.97
CA VAL A 10 22.82 22.86 -36.85
C VAL A 10 22.56 22.52 -35.39
N VAL A 11 21.44 21.85 -35.11
CA VAL A 11 21.17 21.28 -33.80
C VAL A 11 22.27 20.26 -33.55
N ALA A 12 23.09 20.50 -32.52
CA ALA A 12 24.18 19.59 -32.18
C ALA A 12 23.57 18.25 -31.75
N GLN A 13 23.94 17.17 -32.45
CA GLN A 13 23.58 15.81 -32.06
C GLN A 13 24.48 15.36 -30.92
N ILE A 14 23.90 14.68 -29.94
CA ILE A 14 24.64 14.10 -28.82
C ILE A 14 24.94 12.63 -29.13
N THR A 15 26.22 12.24 -29.12
CA THR A 15 26.60 10.84 -29.32
C THR A 15 26.47 10.06 -28.02
N LEU A 16 25.71 8.96 -28.04
CA LEU A 16 25.61 8.03 -26.92
C LEU A 16 26.78 7.04 -26.95
N GLN A 17 27.28 6.65 -25.78
CA GLN A 17 28.19 5.52 -25.60
C GLN A 17 27.46 4.37 -24.87
N ASP A 18 27.96 3.15 -25.07
CA ASP A 18 27.41 1.97 -24.39
C ASP A 18 27.54 2.09 -22.87
N GLY A 19 26.41 1.94 -22.17
CA GLY A 19 26.30 2.08 -20.73
C GLY A 19 26.48 3.51 -20.19
N GLU A 20 26.73 4.50 -21.04
CA GLU A 20 26.75 5.92 -20.66
C GLU A 20 25.33 6.46 -20.62
N ILE A 21 25.03 7.18 -19.54
CA ILE A 21 23.73 7.81 -19.36
C ILE A 21 23.86 9.29 -19.64
N ILE A 22 22.94 9.78 -20.45
CA ILE A 22 22.84 11.19 -20.76
C ILE A 22 21.51 11.71 -20.25
N GLU A 23 21.57 12.70 -19.37
CA GLU A 23 20.39 13.46 -18.97
C GLU A 23 20.02 14.48 -20.05
N GLY A 24 18.73 14.62 -20.29
CA GLY A 24 18.17 15.56 -21.22
C GLY A 24 17.03 16.35 -20.60
N HIS A 25 16.92 17.61 -21.02
CA HIS A 25 15.85 18.50 -20.61
C HIS A 25 15.22 19.12 -21.85
N ILE A 26 13.89 19.15 -21.88
CA ILE A 26 13.09 19.87 -22.88
C ILE A 26 12.26 20.90 -22.11
N THR A 27 12.51 22.18 -22.35
CA THR A 27 11.88 23.32 -21.64
C THR A 27 10.68 23.92 -22.35
N ASN A 28 10.34 23.47 -23.55
CA ASN A 28 9.29 24.09 -24.34
C ASN A 28 7.91 23.55 -23.95
N ASP A 29 7.02 24.45 -23.51
CA ASP A 29 5.63 24.13 -23.17
C ASP A 29 4.82 23.63 -24.38
N GLU A 30 5.22 24.02 -25.60
CA GLU A 30 4.62 23.53 -26.85
C GLU A 30 5.22 22.19 -27.33
N GLY A 31 6.07 21.58 -26.50
CA GLY A 31 6.81 20.37 -26.81
C GLY A 31 8.14 20.63 -27.50
N GLY A 32 9.01 19.63 -27.48
CA GLY A 32 10.35 19.74 -28.04
C GLY A 32 10.97 18.39 -28.36
N THR A 33 12.18 18.42 -28.90
CA THR A 33 12.89 17.22 -29.31
C THR A 33 14.38 17.37 -29.11
N ASN A 34 14.99 16.39 -28.43
CA ASN A 34 16.43 16.25 -28.33
C ASN A 34 16.86 15.04 -29.17
N GLN A 35 18.01 15.15 -29.82
CA GLN A 35 18.46 14.21 -30.86
C GLN A 35 19.77 13.56 -30.46
N TYR A 36 19.83 12.24 -30.62
CA TYR A 36 20.97 11.42 -30.23
C TYR A 36 21.42 10.55 -31.40
N VAL A 37 22.68 10.15 -31.38
CA VAL A 37 23.23 9.16 -32.31
C VAL A 37 24.02 8.11 -31.54
N PHE A 38 23.84 6.84 -31.88
CA PHE A 38 24.64 5.74 -31.35
C PHE A 38 25.32 4.98 -32.49
N HIS A 39 26.63 4.76 -32.36
CA HIS A 39 27.45 4.10 -33.38
C HIS A 39 27.78 2.68 -32.92
N THR A 40 27.32 1.66 -33.65
CA THR A 40 27.71 0.28 -33.35
C THR A 40 29.10 -0.03 -33.88
N HIS A 41 29.89 -0.81 -33.15
CA HIS A 41 31.19 -1.31 -33.62
C HIS A 41 31.14 -2.80 -34.00
N ARG A 42 32.02 -3.21 -34.92
CA ARG A 42 32.11 -4.56 -35.54
C ARG A 42 32.20 -5.75 -34.57
N SER A 43 32.57 -5.51 -33.31
CA SER A 43 32.77 -6.54 -32.27
C SER A 43 31.51 -6.88 -31.47
N HIS A 44 30.42 -6.13 -31.61
CA HIS A 44 29.23 -6.28 -30.76
C HIS A 44 28.16 -7.12 -31.49
N ILE A 45 27.94 -8.35 -31.01
CA ILE A 45 26.88 -9.26 -31.48
C ILE A 45 25.98 -9.65 -30.30
N SER A 46 25.49 -8.65 -29.57
CA SER A 46 24.47 -8.82 -28.54
C SER A 46 23.20 -8.09 -28.96
N ASP A 47 22.11 -8.31 -28.22
CA ASP A 47 20.95 -7.44 -28.31
C ASP A 47 21.37 -6.01 -27.95
N LEU A 48 20.69 -5.02 -28.53
CA LEU A 48 20.87 -3.60 -28.25
C LEU A 48 19.58 -3.07 -27.65
N THR A 49 19.65 -2.46 -26.48
CA THR A 49 18.48 -1.88 -25.82
C THR A 49 18.71 -0.40 -25.58
N PHE A 50 17.82 0.44 -26.11
CA PHE A 50 17.78 1.87 -25.81
C PHE A 50 16.70 2.10 -24.77
N THR A 51 17.05 2.73 -23.65
CA THR A 51 16.12 2.97 -22.54
C THR A 51 16.02 4.45 -22.27
N LEU A 52 14.79 4.95 -22.23
CA LEU A 52 14.44 6.31 -21.84
C LEU A 52 13.75 6.24 -20.48
N THR A 53 14.23 7.00 -19.50
CA THR A 53 13.63 7.06 -18.16
C THR A 53 13.21 8.50 -17.86
N PRO A 54 11.91 8.79 -17.67
CA PRO A 54 11.47 10.10 -17.20
C PRO A 54 12.04 10.40 -15.81
N LEU A 55 12.62 11.60 -15.63
CA LEU A 55 13.16 12.10 -14.36
C LEU A 55 12.18 13.05 -13.67
N ALA A 56 11.50 13.90 -14.45
CA ALA A 56 10.52 14.87 -13.96
C ALA A 56 9.65 15.39 -15.12
N GLY A 57 8.52 16.02 -14.78
CA GLY A 57 7.56 16.57 -15.75
C GLY A 57 6.41 15.61 -16.04
N THR A 58 5.65 15.88 -17.10
CA THR A 58 4.60 14.92 -17.49
C THR A 58 5.27 13.68 -18.07
N ASN A 59 4.87 12.47 -17.65
CA ASN A 59 5.41 11.18 -18.11
C ASN A 59 5.17 10.87 -19.62
N ASN A 60 5.06 11.91 -20.45
CA ASN A 60 4.75 11.87 -21.88
C ASN A 60 6.00 11.98 -22.76
N SER A 61 7.17 11.59 -22.26
CA SER A 61 8.37 11.48 -23.10
C SER A 61 8.31 10.18 -23.92
N ASP A 62 8.52 10.28 -25.23
CA ASP A 62 8.58 9.14 -26.13
C ASP A 62 9.93 9.07 -26.84
N LEU A 63 10.44 7.85 -26.97
CA LEU A 63 11.67 7.54 -27.69
C LEU A 63 11.31 7.10 -29.10
N LEU A 64 11.91 7.75 -30.09
CA LEU A 64 11.89 7.36 -31.49
C LEU A 64 13.26 6.88 -31.91
N LEU A 65 13.30 5.86 -32.77
CA LEU A 65 14.51 5.31 -33.35
C LEU A 65 14.37 5.20 -34.86
N SER A 66 15.43 5.55 -35.59
CA SER A 66 15.59 5.23 -37.00
C SER A 66 17.04 4.91 -37.34
N THR A 67 17.21 4.02 -38.31
CA THR A 67 18.50 3.54 -38.81
C THR A 67 19.01 4.33 -40.01
N SER A 68 18.22 5.26 -40.56
CA SER A 68 18.56 5.93 -41.83
C SER A 68 18.74 7.44 -41.71
N LYS A 69 18.06 8.06 -40.75
CA LYS A 69 18.04 9.52 -40.53
C LYS A 69 17.50 9.84 -39.14
N ILE A 70 17.64 11.09 -38.73
CA ILE A 70 17.06 11.58 -37.46
C ILE A 70 15.54 11.39 -37.47
N PRO A 71 14.96 10.65 -36.51
CA PRO A 71 13.54 10.43 -36.45
C PRO A 71 12.77 11.69 -35.99
N ASN A 72 11.51 11.79 -36.38
CA ASN A 72 10.57 12.81 -35.90
C ASN A 72 9.17 12.20 -35.76
N ASN A 73 8.19 12.97 -35.28
CA ASN A 73 6.82 12.50 -35.03
C ASN A 73 6.08 11.90 -36.25
N THR A 74 6.56 12.12 -37.48
CA THR A 74 5.96 11.57 -38.72
C THR A 74 6.86 10.55 -39.42
N SER A 75 8.10 10.38 -38.99
CA SER A 75 9.10 9.59 -39.69
C SER A 75 10.06 8.94 -38.71
N TYR A 76 9.84 7.67 -38.42
CA TYR A 76 10.67 6.82 -37.55
C TYR A 76 10.55 5.35 -37.97
N ASP A 77 11.49 4.51 -37.53
CA ASP A 77 11.45 3.07 -37.77
C ASP A 77 10.73 2.37 -36.60
N ILE A 78 11.04 2.76 -35.36
CA ILE A 78 10.45 2.23 -34.12
C ILE A 78 10.14 3.39 -33.15
N SER A 79 9.07 3.27 -32.36
CA SER A 79 8.68 4.28 -31.36
C SER A 79 8.11 3.64 -30.09
N THR A 80 8.25 4.33 -28.94
CA THR A 80 7.61 3.95 -27.67
C THR A 80 6.24 4.61 -27.43
N PHE A 81 5.63 5.21 -28.46
CA PHE A 81 4.34 5.91 -28.34
C PHE A 81 3.28 5.04 -27.66
N GLY A 82 2.69 5.57 -26.59
CA GLY A 82 1.64 4.89 -25.83
C GLY A 82 2.07 3.62 -25.08
N GLN A 83 3.38 3.32 -25.05
CA GLN A 83 3.91 2.20 -24.29
C GLN A 83 4.25 2.63 -22.86
N SER A 84 4.03 1.72 -21.91
CA SER A 84 4.39 1.89 -20.50
C SER A 84 5.90 1.76 -20.27
N GLU A 85 6.56 0.88 -21.03
CA GLU A 85 8.01 0.76 -21.04
C GLU A 85 8.57 1.64 -22.16
N LYS A 86 9.43 2.59 -21.81
CA LYS A 86 10.04 3.52 -22.76
C LYS A 86 11.39 2.98 -23.24
N SER A 87 11.40 1.72 -23.68
CA SER A 87 12.60 1.06 -24.21
C SER A 87 12.38 0.50 -25.61
N ILE A 88 13.44 0.51 -26.43
CA ILE A 88 13.47 -0.07 -27.77
C ILE A 88 14.56 -1.14 -27.80
N LYS A 89 14.17 -2.40 -27.99
CA LYS A 89 15.08 -3.53 -28.10
C LYS A 89 15.27 -3.95 -29.56
N ILE A 90 16.52 -4.05 -29.99
CA ILE A 90 16.94 -4.57 -31.30
C ILE A 90 17.64 -5.89 -31.05
N GLY A 91 17.05 -7.00 -31.53
CA GLY A 91 17.64 -8.32 -31.33
C GLY A 91 18.99 -8.45 -32.04
N LYS A 92 19.91 -9.26 -31.51
CA LYS A 92 21.29 -9.43 -32.00
C LYS A 92 21.41 -9.70 -33.50
N ASN A 93 20.41 -10.38 -34.09
CA ASN A 93 20.39 -10.71 -35.52
C ASN A 93 19.94 -9.53 -36.41
N GLN A 94 19.38 -8.47 -35.80
CA GLN A 94 18.91 -7.25 -36.45
C GLN A 94 19.88 -6.08 -36.25
N VAL A 95 20.81 -6.19 -35.30
CA VAL A 95 21.84 -5.17 -35.08
C VAL A 95 22.79 -5.13 -36.28
N MET A 96 22.77 -4.01 -37.01
CA MET A 96 23.71 -3.72 -38.09
C MET A 96 25.06 -3.29 -37.51
N PRO A 97 26.18 -3.94 -37.85
CA PRO A 97 27.52 -3.57 -37.38
C PRO A 97 28.06 -2.35 -38.15
N ASN A 98 28.82 -1.48 -37.47
CA ASN A 98 29.36 -0.24 -38.05
C ASN A 98 28.25 0.65 -38.61
N HIS A 99 27.16 0.78 -37.87
CA HIS A 99 25.95 1.46 -38.31
C HIS A 99 25.48 2.48 -37.27
N ASP A 100 24.85 3.54 -37.76
CA ASP A 100 24.35 4.64 -36.94
C ASP A 100 22.87 4.43 -36.63
N TYR A 101 22.54 4.49 -35.34
CA TYR A 101 21.17 4.54 -34.86
C TYR A 101 20.88 5.97 -34.42
N PHE A 102 19.93 6.60 -35.09
CA PHE A 102 19.50 7.95 -34.74
C PHE A 102 18.29 7.86 -33.83
N LEU A 103 18.34 8.58 -32.72
CA LEU A 103 17.25 8.62 -31.75
C LEU A 103 16.72 10.04 -31.58
N SER A 104 15.46 10.14 -31.20
CA SER A 104 14.86 11.40 -30.80
C SER A 104 13.96 11.17 -29.60
N VAL A 105 14.19 11.94 -28.55
CA VAL A 105 13.30 12.00 -27.40
C VAL A 105 12.36 13.17 -27.63
N ILE A 106 11.07 12.88 -27.70
CA ILE A 106 10.03 13.89 -27.90
C ILE A 106 9.20 14.01 -26.63
N CYS A 107 8.92 15.25 -26.23
CA CYS A 107 7.98 15.54 -25.15
C CYS A 107 6.89 16.48 -25.65
N LEU A 108 5.65 16.24 -25.21
CA LEU A 108 4.50 17.11 -25.50
C LEU A 108 4.50 18.40 -24.66
N SER A 109 5.24 18.42 -23.56
CA SER A 109 5.45 19.56 -22.67
C SER A 109 6.85 19.47 -22.04
N ILE A 110 7.11 20.26 -21.00
CA ILE A 110 8.37 20.20 -20.25
C ILE A 110 8.59 18.80 -19.69
N CYS A 111 9.78 18.25 -19.92
CA CYS A 111 10.21 16.97 -19.39
C CYS A 111 11.71 16.97 -19.07
N ASN A 112 12.06 16.23 -18.02
CA ASN A 112 13.42 15.82 -17.71
C ASN A 112 13.48 14.31 -17.91
N TYR A 113 14.55 13.81 -18.49
CA TYR A 113 14.71 12.38 -18.71
C TYR A 113 16.18 11.99 -18.72
N SER A 114 16.45 10.72 -18.55
CA SER A 114 17.74 10.10 -18.87
C SER A 114 17.57 9.13 -20.03
N ILE A 115 18.57 9.06 -20.89
CA ILE A 115 18.63 8.11 -21.99
C ILE A 115 19.97 7.38 -21.94
N TYR A 116 19.93 6.08 -22.16
CA TYR A 116 21.15 5.29 -22.36
C TYR A 116 20.90 4.12 -23.31
N VAL A 117 21.99 3.52 -23.74
CA VAL A 117 22.02 2.34 -24.60
C VAL A 117 22.83 1.25 -23.90
N SER A 118 22.36 0.01 -23.92
CA SER A 118 23.09 -1.14 -23.39
C SER A 118 23.18 -2.29 -24.39
N HIS A 119 24.34 -2.95 -24.39
CA HIS A 119 24.55 -4.25 -25.00
C HIS A 119 24.14 -5.38 -24.04
N GLY A 120 23.27 -6.29 -24.49
CA GLY A 120 22.91 -7.51 -23.75
C GLY A 120 21.46 -7.56 -23.28
N GLU A 121 21.15 -8.57 -22.46
CA GLU A 121 19.81 -8.75 -21.88
C GLU A 121 19.59 -7.95 -20.60
N ASP A 122 20.66 -7.49 -19.96
CA ASP A 122 20.59 -6.89 -18.63
C ASP A 122 20.47 -5.36 -18.72
N ILE A 123 19.58 -4.79 -17.92
CA ILE A 123 19.34 -3.35 -17.82
C ILE A 123 20.30 -2.77 -16.77
N ARG A 124 21.12 -1.79 -17.14
CA ARG A 124 22.03 -1.14 -16.18
C ARG A 124 21.27 -0.12 -15.34
N LEU A 125 21.34 -0.30 -14.02
CA LEU A 125 20.73 0.55 -13.02
C LEU A 125 21.64 1.72 -12.68
N ILE A 126 20.99 2.82 -12.29
CA ILE A 126 21.61 4.06 -11.83
C ILE A 126 21.12 4.32 -10.42
N THR A 127 21.99 4.88 -9.60
CA THR A 127 21.67 5.30 -8.24
C THR A 127 20.46 6.24 -8.24
N ASP A 128 19.52 5.95 -7.35
CA ASP A 128 18.30 6.72 -7.09
C ASP A 128 17.35 6.90 -8.29
N MET A 129 17.50 6.05 -9.31
CA MET A 129 16.61 5.96 -10.46
C MET A 129 15.66 4.77 -10.36
N PHE A 130 14.39 4.99 -10.70
CA PHE A 130 13.39 3.93 -10.77
C PHE A 130 13.30 3.30 -12.14
N TYR A 131 13.18 1.97 -12.14
CA TYR A 131 13.00 1.18 -13.34
C TYR A 131 11.71 0.37 -13.21
N ALA A 132 10.71 0.71 -14.03
CA ALA A 132 9.51 -0.10 -14.12
C ALA A 132 9.84 -1.48 -14.73
N GLY A 133 9.34 -2.53 -14.10
CA GLY A 133 9.57 -3.91 -14.49
C GLY A 133 8.29 -4.73 -14.51
N GLN A 134 8.28 -5.75 -15.36
CA GLN A 134 7.30 -6.82 -15.35
C GLN A 134 8.05 -8.14 -15.45
N VAL A 135 7.67 -9.12 -14.63
CA VAL A 135 8.21 -10.48 -14.67
C VAL A 135 7.06 -11.48 -14.62
N GLY A 136 7.12 -12.50 -15.47
CA GLY A 136 6.12 -13.56 -15.50
C GLY A 136 6.30 -14.57 -14.36
N LEU A 137 5.27 -15.38 -14.11
CA LEU A 137 5.31 -16.47 -13.14
C LEU A 137 6.51 -17.39 -13.39
N HIS A 138 7.34 -17.55 -12.36
CA HIS A 138 8.57 -18.35 -12.36
C HIS A 138 9.56 -17.97 -13.47
N LYS A 139 9.62 -16.68 -13.82
CA LYS A 139 10.59 -16.09 -14.76
C LYS A 139 11.49 -15.11 -14.04
N PHE A 140 12.58 -14.75 -14.71
CA PHE A 140 13.51 -13.72 -14.28
C PHE A 140 13.50 -12.53 -15.23
N LYS A 141 13.76 -11.33 -14.70
CA LYS A 141 14.22 -10.16 -15.44
C LYS A 141 15.55 -9.70 -14.82
N TYR A 142 16.55 -9.47 -15.66
CA TYR A 142 17.92 -9.24 -15.22
C TYR A 142 18.35 -7.77 -15.35
N TYR A 143 19.16 -7.35 -14.40
CA TYR A 143 19.69 -6.01 -14.26
C TYR A 143 21.14 -6.08 -13.79
N SER A 144 21.88 -5.01 -13.97
CA SER A 144 23.22 -4.85 -13.41
C SER A 144 23.41 -3.48 -12.81
N TYR A 145 24.26 -3.36 -11.80
CA TYR A 145 24.64 -2.09 -11.20
C TYR A 145 26.16 -2.03 -11.06
N LEU A 146 26.76 -0.89 -11.43
CA LEU A 146 28.20 -0.69 -11.31
C LEU A 146 28.50 -0.02 -9.97
N ILE A 147 29.30 -0.69 -9.14
CA ILE A 147 29.82 -0.16 -7.89
C ILE A 147 31.12 0.58 -8.21
N GLU A 148 31.07 1.90 -8.11
CA GLU A 148 32.14 2.80 -8.59
C GLU A 148 33.15 3.22 -7.51
N HIS A 149 32.77 3.21 -6.24
CA HIS A 149 33.62 3.64 -5.12
C HIS A 149 33.69 2.62 -3.99
N ASP A 150 34.84 2.55 -3.32
CA ASP A 150 35.01 1.72 -2.13
C ASP A 150 34.22 2.33 -0.95
N HIS A 151 33.81 1.50 0.00
CA HIS A 151 33.06 1.91 1.20
C HIS A 151 31.63 2.39 0.93
N GLU A 152 31.05 2.01 -0.21
CA GLU A 152 29.64 2.24 -0.52
C GLU A 152 28.76 1.07 -0.07
N ASP A 153 27.85 1.31 0.88
CA ASP A 153 26.74 0.39 1.12
C ASP A 153 25.69 0.56 0.03
N ILE A 154 25.06 -0.53 -0.40
CA ILE A 154 24.11 -0.53 -1.51
C ILE A 154 22.78 -1.05 -1.01
N THR A 155 21.70 -0.31 -1.23
CA THR A 155 20.34 -0.77 -0.99
C THR A 155 19.64 -0.99 -2.32
N ILE A 156 19.08 -2.18 -2.52
CA ILE A 156 18.32 -2.55 -3.71
C ILE A 156 16.88 -2.78 -3.26
N THR A 157 15.95 -2.10 -3.90
CA THR A 157 14.53 -2.15 -3.53
C THR A 157 13.68 -2.47 -4.76
N ALA A 158 12.93 -3.56 -4.69
CA ALA A 158 11.90 -3.94 -5.65
C ALA A 158 10.53 -3.70 -5.00
N THR A 159 9.90 -2.57 -5.32
CA THR A 159 8.55 -2.27 -4.84
C THR A 159 7.52 -2.93 -5.74
N ALA A 160 6.79 -3.90 -5.20
CA ALA A 160 5.73 -4.62 -5.90
C ALA A 160 4.51 -3.70 -6.09
N LEU A 161 4.19 -3.39 -7.35
CA LEU A 161 2.92 -2.77 -7.72
C LEU A 161 1.79 -3.80 -7.75
N SER A 162 2.16 -5.05 -8.05
CA SER A 162 1.28 -6.23 -8.13
C SER A 162 2.12 -7.50 -8.09
N GLY A 163 1.57 -8.60 -7.59
CA GLY A 163 2.27 -9.89 -7.50
C GLY A 163 3.33 -9.93 -6.41
N ASP A 164 4.35 -10.76 -6.61
CA ASP A 164 5.39 -11.10 -5.63
C ASP A 164 6.77 -11.22 -6.32
N PRO A 165 7.49 -10.09 -6.51
CA PRO A 165 8.84 -10.05 -7.07
C PRO A 165 9.94 -10.29 -6.00
N ASP A 166 10.68 -11.38 -6.14
CA ASP A 166 11.84 -11.69 -5.28
C ASP A 166 13.15 -11.14 -5.89
N ILE A 167 14.11 -10.75 -5.04
CA ILE A 167 15.42 -10.25 -5.46
C ILE A 167 16.49 -11.32 -5.28
N TYR A 168 17.22 -11.64 -6.35
CA TYR A 168 18.44 -12.46 -6.32
C TYR A 168 19.62 -11.65 -6.85
N MET A 169 20.79 -11.75 -6.22
CA MET A 169 21.95 -10.98 -6.62
C MET A 169 23.24 -11.78 -6.59
N SER A 170 24.20 -11.40 -7.42
CA SER A 170 25.55 -11.95 -7.40
C SER A 170 26.58 -10.87 -7.73
N LEU A 171 27.73 -10.91 -7.06
CA LEU A 171 28.93 -10.15 -7.39
C LEU A 171 29.94 -11.01 -8.17
N ASN A 172 29.65 -12.30 -8.36
CA ASN A 172 30.51 -13.20 -9.10
C ASN A 172 30.35 -13.01 -10.61
N PRO A 173 31.40 -12.65 -11.37
CA PRO A 173 31.30 -12.46 -12.82
C PRO A 173 31.00 -13.75 -13.60
N ASN A 174 31.10 -14.92 -12.97
CA ASN A 174 30.66 -16.19 -13.58
C ASN A 174 29.15 -16.42 -13.46
N TYR A 175 28.45 -15.62 -12.66
CA TYR A 175 27.01 -15.75 -12.36
C TYR A 175 26.28 -14.44 -12.72
N THR A 176 26.45 -13.97 -13.96
CA THR A 176 25.83 -12.72 -14.43
C THR A 176 24.30 -12.77 -14.46
N GLN A 177 23.71 -13.97 -14.40
CA GLN A 177 22.28 -14.20 -14.31
C GLN A 177 22.00 -15.00 -13.02
N PRO A 178 21.94 -14.33 -11.85
CA PRO A 178 21.63 -15.01 -10.60
C PRO A 178 20.27 -15.71 -10.70
N SER A 179 20.17 -16.90 -10.12
CA SER A 179 18.97 -17.74 -10.19
C SER A 179 18.61 -18.24 -8.80
N THR A 180 17.49 -18.95 -8.65
CA THR A 180 17.08 -19.56 -7.36
C THR A 180 18.07 -20.59 -6.80
N THR A 181 19.09 -20.99 -7.56
CA THR A 181 20.13 -21.96 -7.12
C THR A 181 21.55 -21.42 -7.20
N LYS A 182 21.76 -20.24 -7.79
CA LYS A 182 23.08 -19.62 -7.98
C LYS A 182 22.96 -18.12 -7.72
N TYR A 183 23.32 -17.70 -6.53
CA TYR A 183 23.29 -16.32 -6.06
C TYR A 183 24.28 -16.17 -4.91
N ASP A 184 24.69 -14.94 -4.63
CA ASP A 184 25.45 -14.59 -3.43
C ASP A 184 24.51 -14.02 -2.35
N PHE A 185 23.49 -13.26 -2.75
CA PHE A 185 22.49 -12.66 -1.87
C PHE A 185 21.09 -12.83 -2.44
N PHE A 186 20.08 -12.89 -1.58
CA PHE A 186 18.68 -12.91 -2.01
C PHE A 186 17.74 -12.38 -0.93
N LYS A 187 16.56 -11.98 -1.36
CA LYS A 187 15.40 -11.64 -0.55
C LYS A 187 14.16 -12.21 -1.25
N SER A 188 13.18 -12.67 -0.47
CA SER A 188 11.96 -13.30 -0.97
C SER A 188 10.82 -13.17 0.05
N ASP A 189 10.64 -11.96 0.60
CA ASP A 189 9.47 -11.69 1.43
C ASP A 189 8.27 -11.49 0.50
N TYR A 190 7.06 -11.87 0.95
CA TYR A 190 5.86 -11.62 0.15
C TYR A 190 5.67 -10.11 -0.14
N GLY A 191 5.48 -9.77 -1.41
CA GLY A 191 5.22 -8.41 -1.88
C GLY A 191 6.48 -7.65 -2.24
N SER A 192 6.71 -6.50 -1.62
CA SER A 192 7.88 -5.67 -1.91
C SER A 192 9.12 -6.14 -1.15
N ASP A 193 10.24 -6.25 -1.84
CA ASP A 193 11.52 -6.67 -1.29
C ASP A 193 12.53 -5.53 -1.23
N SER A 194 13.35 -5.51 -0.18
CA SER A 194 14.47 -4.57 -0.04
C SER A 194 15.63 -5.27 0.65
N ILE A 195 16.83 -5.08 0.11
CA ILE A 195 18.07 -5.68 0.61
C ILE A 195 19.18 -4.64 0.64
N ARG A 196 19.79 -4.46 1.82
CA ARG A 196 20.95 -3.59 2.03
C ARG A 196 22.20 -4.47 2.16
N LEU A 197 23.18 -4.22 1.29
CA LEU A 197 24.50 -4.82 1.27
C LEU A 197 25.48 -3.82 1.88
N TYR A 198 26.20 -4.23 2.91
CA TYR A 198 27.22 -3.41 3.55
C TYR A 198 28.57 -3.63 2.88
N TRP A 199 29.32 -2.56 2.61
CA TRP A 199 30.61 -2.66 1.94
C TRP A 199 31.57 -3.60 2.67
N GLU A 200 31.77 -3.34 3.96
CA GLU A 200 32.79 -4.04 4.76
C GLU A 200 32.49 -5.53 4.98
N HIS A 201 31.22 -5.91 4.94
CA HIS A 201 30.78 -7.28 5.24
C HIS A 201 30.43 -8.08 3.98
N ASP A 202 29.68 -7.48 3.06
CA ASP A 202 29.04 -8.19 1.95
C ASP A 202 29.82 -8.03 0.64
N ILE A 203 30.18 -6.79 0.30
CA ILE A 203 30.68 -6.42 -1.04
C ILE A 203 32.19 -6.65 -1.17
N LYS A 204 32.97 -6.16 -0.21
CA LYS A 204 34.45 -6.14 -0.26
C LYS A 204 35.09 -7.51 -0.50
N GLN A 205 34.49 -8.58 0.03
CA GLN A 205 35.01 -9.94 -0.13
C GLN A 205 34.86 -10.48 -1.57
N HIS A 206 33.93 -9.93 -2.36
CA HIS A 206 33.65 -10.35 -3.73
C HIS A 206 34.22 -9.37 -4.77
N CYS A 207 34.44 -8.11 -4.39
CA CYS A 207 34.98 -7.06 -5.24
C CYS A 207 36.47 -6.82 -4.95
N SER A 208 37.36 -7.61 -5.58
CA SER A 208 38.82 -7.48 -5.37
C SER A 208 39.46 -6.26 -6.06
N SER A 209 38.77 -5.65 -7.03
CA SER A 209 39.21 -4.45 -7.76
C SER A 209 38.00 -3.68 -8.27
N GLN A 210 38.07 -2.35 -8.27
CA GLN A 210 37.03 -1.49 -8.81
C GLN A 210 37.28 -1.11 -10.29
N PRO A 211 36.21 -0.88 -11.08
CA PRO A 211 34.80 -0.98 -10.69
C PRO A 211 34.31 -2.44 -10.59
N CYS A 212 33.32 -2.69 -9.73
CA CYS A 212 32.73 -4.02 -9.51
C CYS A 212 31.29 -4.05 -9.99
N THR A 213 30.84 -5.14 -10.62
CA THR A 213 29.46 -5.24 -11.13
C THR A 213 28.63 -6.13 -10.22
N LEU A 214 27.51 -5.58 -9.74
CA LEU A 214 26.44 -6.31 -9.06
C LEU A 214 25.41 -6.75 -10.10
N TYR A 215 25.25 -8.05 -10.27
CA TYR A 215 24.23 -8.66 -11.12
C TYR A 215 22.98 -8.92 -10.30
N ILE A 216 21.82 -8.55 -10.82
CA ILE A 216 20.54 -8.57 -10.12
C ILE A 216 19.53 -9.31 -10.99
N GLY A 217 18.85 -10.30 -10.44
CA GLY A 217 17.76 -11.03 -11.05
C GLY A 217 16.49 -10.86 -10.23
N ILE A 218 15.47 -10.26 -10.83
CA ILE A 218 14.14 -10.18 -10.22
C ILE A 218 13.33 -11.39 -10.66
N TYR A 219 12.95 -12.22 -9.70
CA TYR A 219 12.21 -13.45 -9.92
C TYR A 219 10.73 -13.23 -9.63
N GLY A 220 9.85 -13.60 -10.56
CA GLY A 220 8.42 -13.58 -10.30
C GLY A 220 7.97 -14.83 -9.57
N TYR A 221 7.89 -14.83 -8.24
CA TYR A 221 7.23 -15.93 -7.52
C TYR A 221 5.77 -16.02 -7.96
N LEU A 222 5.12 -14.86 -8.13
CA LEU A 222 3.91 -14.65 -8.91
C LEU A 222 4.21 -13.85 -10.18
N SER A 223 3.22 -13.69 -11.07
CA SER A 223 3.38 -12.71 -12.16
C SER A 223 3.32 -11.30 -11.58
N SER A 224 4.43 -10.56 -11.69
CA SER A 224 4.64 -9.35 -10.92
C SER A 224 4.89 -8.14 -11.81
N THR A 225 4.47 -6.97 -11.34
CA THR A 225 4.96 -5.69 -11.84
C THR A 225 5.48 -4.88 -10.67
N TYR A 226 6.57 -4.16 -10.90
CA TYR A 226 7.36 -3.57 -9.83
C TYR A 226 8.11 -2.35 -10.32
N THR A 227 8.58 -1.54 -9.39
CA THR A 227 9.65 -0.56 -9.60
C THR A 227 10.91 -1.06 -8.92
N LEU A 228 12.04 -0.99 -9.61
CA LEU A 228 13.34 -1.34 -9.08
C LEU A 228 14.18 -0.08 -8.91
N LYS A 229 14.82 0.07 -7.75
CA LYS A 229 15.72 1.18 -7.42
C LYS A 229 16.97 0.63 -6.74
N VAL A 230 18.10 1.26 -7.04
CA VAL A 230 19.35 1.06 -6.30
C VAL A 230 19.73 2.38 -5.66
N HIS A 231 20.14 2.35 -4.40
CA HIS A 231 20.63 3.51 -3.68
C HIS A 231 22.01 3.20 -3.09
N SER A 232 22.98 4.08 -3.30
CA SER A 232 24.32 4.00 -2.72
C SER A 232 24.41 4.96 -1.52
N ASN A 233 24.75 4.41 -0.35
CA ASN A 233 24.53 5.04 0.95
C ASN A 233 25.73 5.87 1.44
N VAL A 234 26.37 6.65 0.55
CA VAL A 234 27.45 7.58 0.97
C VAL A 234 26.83 8.81 1.61
N LEU A 235 26.12 8.62 2.74
CA LEU A 235 25.45 9.66 3.53
C LEU A 235 24.49 10.55 2.71
N SER A 236 24.08 10.08 1.53
CA SER A 236 23.17 10.77 0.63
C SER A 236 21.73 10.47 1.03
N PRO A 237 20.87 11.49 1.21
CA PRO A 237 19.44 11.29 1.23
C PRO A 237 19.00 10.59 -0.06
N SER A 238 18.14 9.58 0.05
CA SER A 238 17.60 8.89 -1.12
C SER A 238 16.47 9.71 -1.77
N LEU A 239 16.48 9.84 -3.10
CA LEU A 239 15.47 10.62 -3.83
C LEU A 239 14.14 9.87 -3.85
N LEU A 240 13.10 10.48 -3.29
CA LEU A 240 11.71 10.08 -3.45
C LEU A 240 11.17 10.74 -4.72
N HIS A 241 10.81 9.93 -5.70
CA HIS A 241 10.08 10.43 -6.86
C HIS A 241 8.62 10.68 -6.48
N LEU A 242 8.06 11.77 -7.00
CA LEU A 242 6.70 12.16 -6.67
C LEU A 242 5.71 11.07 -7.11
N ASN A 243 4.80 10.73 -6.19
CA ASN A 243 3.78 9.71 -6.34
C ASN A 243 4.40 8.34 -6.68
N VAL A 244 5.53 7.97 -6.08
CA VAL A 244 6.07 6.60 -6.15
C VAL A 244 6.36 6.14 -4.72
N PRO A 245 5.61 5.16 -4.19
CA PRO A 245 5.91 4.62 -2.87
C PRO A 245 7.20 3.78 -2.89
N GLU A 246 7.96 3.83 -1.81
CA GLU A 246 9.18 3.04 -1.62
C GLU A 246 9.11 2.24 -0.32
N MET A 247 9.46 0.96 -0.37
CA MET A 247 9.57 0.08 0.80
C MET A 247 10.99 0.12 1.37
N HIS A 248 11.11 0.41 2.66
CA HIS A 248 12.39 0.51 3.36
C HIS A 248 12.39 -0.31 4.66
N GLN A 249 13.60 -0.67 5.09
CA GLN A 249 13.85 -1.30 6.37
C GLN A 249 15.03 -0.63 7.06
N THR A 250 14.81 -0.20 8.30
CA THR A 250 15.82 0.49 9.11
C THR A 250 15.99 -0.26 10.43
N LYS A 251 17.23 -0.39 10.91
CA LYS A 251 17.48 -1.04 12.20
C LYS A 251 17.12 -0.11 13.35
N ASN A 252 17.04 -0.69 14.54
CA ASN A 252 16.78 0.03 15.78
C ASN A 252 17.80 1.15 16.00
N TRP A 253 17.32 2.37 16.27
CA TRP A 253 18.13 3.58 16.45
C TRP A 253 18.93 4.05 15.23
N GLU A 254 18.70 3.45 14.06
CA GLU A 254 19.21 3.95 12.79
C GLU A 254 18.19 4.89 12.14
N TYR A 255 18.71 5.64 11.16
CA TYR A 255 18.00 6.68 10.45
C TYR A 255 18.17 6.46 8.96
N ASP A 256 17.11 6.67 8.20
CA ASP A 256 17.21 6.85 6.76
C ASP A 256 16.79 8.27 6.38
N TYR A 257 17.54 8.85 5.43
CA TYR A 257 17.28 10.18 4.90
C TYR A 257 16.69 10.06 3.51
N PHE A 258 15.71 10.91 3.24
CA PHE A 258 15.00 10.98 1.98
C PHE A 258 14.87 12.43 1.56
N TYR A 259 14.67 12.68 0.27
CA TYR A 259 14.27 14.00 -0.20
C TYR A 259 13.35 13.92 -1.40
N ALA A 260 12.51 14.94 -1.57
CA ALA A 260 11.67 15.11 -2.75
C ALA A 260 11.82 16.53 -3.27
N ILE A 261 11.88 16.67 -4.60
CA ILE A 261 11.80 17.97 -5.28
C ILE A 261 10.32 18.25 -5.53
N THR A 262 9.83 19.37 -5.01
CA THR A 262 8.40 19.72 -4.98
C THR A 262 8.18 21.11 -5.53
N ASN A 263 7.06 21.35 -6.19
CA ASN A 263 6.67 22.69 -6.60
C ASN A 263 6.11 23.48 -5.39
N SER A 264 6.65 24.66 -5.13
CA SER A 264 6.29 25.53 -4.00
C SER A 264 4.88 26.13 -4.10
N SER A 265 4.26 26.10 -5.29
CA SER A 265 2.88 26.53 -5.51
C SER A 265 1.85 25.44 -5.27
N SER A 266 2.26 24.19 -5.09
CA SER A 266 1.40 23.04 -4.83
C SER A 266 1.59 22.51 -3.42
N GLN A 267 0.56 21.89 -2.83
CA GLN A 267 0.73 21.21 -1.55
C GLN A 267 1.68 20.03 -1.75
N ALA A 268 2.63 19.84 -0.83
CA ALA A 268 3.44 18.65 -0.77
C ALA A 268 3.02 17.80 0.42
N THR A 269 2.98 16.50 0.24
CA THR A 269 2.65 15.54 1.29
C THR A 269 3.76 14.51 1.37
N ILE A 270 4.32 14.30 2.56
CA ILE A 270 5.18 13.13 2.83
C ILE A 270 4.37 12.18 3.70
N SER A 271 4.18 10.95 3.24
CA SER A 271 3.47 9.91 3.97
C SER A 271 4.38 8.74 4.29
N LEU A 272 4.22 8.19 5.48
CA LEU A 272 5.00 7.10 6.04
C LEU A 272 4.03 6.07 6.62
N GLN A 273 3.94 4.91 6.00
CA GLN A 273 3.10 3.80 6.46
C GLN A 273 3.96 2.71 7.08
N THR A 274 3.69 2.40 8.34
CA THR A 274 4.47 1.43 9.10
C THR A 274 3.86 0.04 8.98
N SER A 275 4.65 -0.94 8.56
CA SER A 275 4.29 -2.37 8.59
C SER A 275 4.84 -3.07 9.84
N ASP A 276 6.01 -2.65 10.32
CA ASP A 276 6.64 -3.12 11.56
C ASP A 276 7.46 -2.01 12.21
N GLY A 277 7.60 -2.07 13.53
CA GLY A 277 8.33 -1.09 14.35
C GLY A 277 7.52 0.19 14.66
N ASN A 278 8.25 1.23 15.09
CA ASN A 278 7.70 2.55 15.40
C ASN A 278 8.61 3.65 14.83
N PRO A 279 8.54 3.90 13.50
CA PRO A 279 9.31 4.94 12.87
C PRO A 279 8.60 6.29 13.03
N ASN A 280 9.38 7.36 13.23
CA ASN A 280 8.90 8.73 13.21
C ASN A 280 9.46 9.50 12.02
N LEU A 281 8.65 10.39 11.47
CA LEU A 281 8.97 11.26 10.35
C LEU A 281 9.28 12.70 10.79
N TYR A 282 10.46 13.17 10.43
CA TYR A 282 10.91 14.56 10.63
C TYR A 282 11.17 15.22 9.29
N ILE A 283 10.78 16.49 9.13
CA ILE A 283 10.91 17.22 7.87
C ILE A 283 11.72 18.50 8.05
N SER A 284 12.54 18.81 7.06
CA SER A 284 13.13 20.13 6.78
C SER A 284 12.83 20.54 5.34
N ILE A 285 12.86 21.85 5.06
CA ILE A 285 12.68 22.41 3.71
C ILE A 285 13.93 23.19 3.34
N ILE A 286 14.45 22.94 2.14
CA ILE A 286 15.66 23.57 1.59
C ILE A 286 15.29 24.35 0.33
N ASP A 287 15.78 25.59 0.23
CA ASP A 287 15.68 26.41 -0.98
C ASP A 287 16.83 26.04 -1.94
N PRO A 288 16.55 25.37 -3.08
CA PRO A 288 17.59 24.99 -4.03
C PRO A 288 18.29 26.20 -4.67
N SER A 289 17.66 27.39 -4.70
CA SER A 289 18.30 28.60 -5.24
C SER A 289 19.43 29.14 -4.34
N VAL A 290 19.41 28.79 -3.05
CA VAL A 290 20.42 29.22 -2.06
C VAL A 290 21.48 28.14 -1.86
N TYR A 291 21.07 26.89 -1.70
CA TYR A 291 21.95 25.78 -1.32
C TYR A 291 22.33 24.86 -2.49
N GLY A 292 21.70 25.03 -3.66
CA GLY A 292 21.82 24.12 -4.79
C GLY A 292 21.16 22.76 -4.55
N TYR A 293 21.24 21.89 -5.57
CA TYR A 293 20.69 20.53 -5.54
C TYR A 293 21.67 19.49 -4.96
N SER A 294 22.86 19.92 -4.52
CA SER A 294 23.85 19.03 -3.91
C SER A 294 23.61 18.91 -2.41
N TYR A 295 23.31 17.69 -1.95
CA TYR A 295 22.97 17.41 -0.56
C TYR A 295 24.06 17.75 0.46
N HIS A 296 25.33 17.84 0.04
CA HIS A 296 26.45 18.24 0.90
C HIS A 296 26.30 19.63 1.54
N TYR A 297 25.41 20.49 1.02
CA TYR A 297 25.17 21.83 1.54
C TYR A 297 23.88 21.95 2.36
N TRP A 298 23.11 20.87 2.48
CA TRP A 298 21.82 20.89 3.15
C TRP A 298 21.98 20.72 4.65
N THR A 299 21.10 21.37 5.41
CA THR A 299 20.95 21.06 6.84
C THR A 299 19.93 19.93 6.97
N LEU A 300 20.42 18.71 7.20
CA LEU A 300 19.56 17.54 7.36
C LEU A 300 18.76 17.62 8.68
N PRO A 301 17.47 17.22 8.68
CA PRO A 301 16.69 17.15 9.91
C PRO A 301 17.30 16.14 10.89
N THR A 302 17.14 16.39 12.18
CA THR A 302 17.51 15.48 13.26
C THR A 302 16.35 15.40 14.25
N PRO A 303 16.33 14.42 15.18
CA PRO A 303 15.31 14.38 16.23
C PRO A 303 15.28 15.63 17.12
N ILE A 304 16.34 16.46 17.09
CA ILE A 304 16.48 17.70 17.88
C ILE A 304 16.18 18.94 17.01
N VAL A 305 16.55 18.90 15.72
CA VAL A 305 16.46 20.02 14.78
C VAL A 305 15.61 19.62 13.58
N TYR A 306 14.35 20.03 13.57
CA TYR A 306 13.41 19.77 12.50
C TYR A 306 12.44 20.94 12.34
N LEU A 307 11.82 21.04 11.17
CA LEU A 307 10.74 22.01 10.91
C LEU A 307 9.37 21.44 11.28
N MET A 308 9.10 20.20 10.87
CA MET A 308 7.84 19.51 11.13
C MET A 308 8.10 18.10 11.65
N LEU A 309 7.19 17.61 12.47
CA LEU A 309 7.18 16.26 13.05
C LEU A 309 5.77 15.69 12.88
N SER A 310 5.70 14.42 12.47
CA SER A 310 4.46 13.65 12.37
C SER A 310 3.90 13.29 13.76
N ASP A 311 2.61 12.93 13.80
CA ASP A 311 1.99 12.41 15.02
C ASP A 311 2.37 10.94 15.22
N SER A 312 3.29 10.70 16.15
CA SER A 312 3.93 9.40 16.44
C SER A 312 3.00 8.33 17.04
N THR A 313 1.68 8.55 17.01
CA THR A 313 0.69 7.65 17.60
C THR A 313 -0.06 6.81 16.58
N SER A 314 0.19 7.01 15.28
CA SER A 314 -0.56 6.40 14.19
C SER A 314 0.30 5.44 13.36
N GLN A 315 -0.30 4.35 12.86
CA GLN A 315 0.36 3.43 11.91
C GLN A 315 0.66 4.07 10.56
N ASN A 316 0.10 5.25 10.30
CA ASN A 316 0.31 6.03 9.09
C ASN A 316 0.55 7.49 9.47
N GLU A 317 1.80 7.90 9.36
CA GLU A 317 2.25 9.25 9.61
C GLU A 317 2.18 10.06 8.31
N GLU A 318 1.55 11.23 8.35
CA GLU A 318 1.43 12.11 7.18
C GLU A 318 1.74 13.56 7.56
N ILE A 319 2.61 14.21 6.79
CA ILE A 319 2.90 15.63 6.93
C ILE A 319 2.48 16.34 5.64
N LYS A 320 1.46 17.20 5.74
CA LYS A 320 0.96 18.05 4.65
C LYS A 320 1.56 19.45 4.76
N ILE A 321 2.41 19.79 3.80
CA ILE A 321 3.11 21.07 3.71
C ILE A 321 2.33 21.96 2.74
N LYS A 322 1.73 23.04 3.24
CA LYS A 322 0.90 23.92 2.40
C LYS A 322 1.78 24.76 1.48
N PRO A 323 1.26 25.20 0.31
CA PRO A 323 2.00 26.09 -0.59
C PRO A 323 2.53 27.36 0.09
N LYS A 324 1.77 27.92 1.03
CA LYS A 324 2.19 29.08 1.82
C LYS A 324 3.45 28.80 2.63
N ASP A 325 3.56 27.61 3.20
CA ASP A 325 4.70 27.22 4.03
C ASP A 325 5.91 26.96 3.13
N LEU A 326 5.74 26.25 2.01
CA LEU A 326 6.81 26.07 1.01
C LEU A 326 7.37 27.42 0.51
N LYS A 327 6.51 28.37 0.14
CA LYS A 327 6.92 29.72 -0.31
C LYS A 327 7.54 30.58 0.78
N ALA A 328 7.35 30.24 2.06
CA ALA A 328 8.04 30.93 3.15
C ALA A 328 9.52 30.52 3.24
N TYR A 329 9.87 29.34 2.75
CA TYR A 329 11.24 28.79 2.78
C TYR A 329 11.95 28.88 1.44
N CYS A 330 11.25 28.75 0.32
CA CYS A 330 11.84 28.75 -1.02
C CYS A 330 11.45 30.01 -1.79
N SER A 331 12.46 30.69 -2.33
CA SER A 331 12.29 31.82 -3.22
C SER A 331 12.08 31.40 -4.69
N SER A 332 12.42 30.16 -5.04
CA SER A 332 12.13 29.51 -6.32
C SER A 332 10.76 28.84 -6.39
N ASP A 333 10.36 28.47 -7.62
CA ASP A 333 9.19 27.62 -7.86
C ASP A 333 9.39 26.18 -7.37
N ASP A 334 10.65 25.74 -7.20
CA ASP A 334 11.00 24.44 -6.61
C ASP A 334 11.43 24.57 -5.14
N CYS A 335 11.06 23.57 -4.36
CA CYS A 335 11.49 23.33 -2.99
C CYS A 335 12.01 21.91 -2.84
N ILE A 336 13.07 21.73 -2.05
CA ILE A 336 13.54 20.41 -1.64
C ILE A 336 12.98 20.12 -0.25
N VAL A 337 12.14 19.09 -0.14
CA VAL A 337 11.63 18.61 1.14
C VAL A 337 12.51 17.44 1.57
N VAL A 338 13.25 17.60 2.66
CA VAL A 338 14.11 16.55 3.22
C VAL A 338 13.38 15.87 4.37
N ALA A 339 13.29 14.56 4.31
CA ALA A 339 12.67 13.71 5.31
C ALA A 339 13.71 12.86 6.02
N LEU A 340 13.56 12.73 7.34
CA LEU A 340 14.29 11.78 8.17
C LEU A 340 13.28 10.81 8.75
N VAL A 341 13.53 9.51 8.57
CA VAL A 341 12.78 8.45 9.24
C VAL A 341 13.66 7.86 10.33
N HIS A 342 13.22 7.94 11.59
CA HIS A 342 13.94 7.41 12.74
C HIS A 342 13.20 6.23 13.35
N CYS A 343 13.85 5.06 13.42
CA CYS A 343 13.27 3.88 14.03
C CYS A 343 13.58 3.79 15.53
N PHE A 344 12.58 4.03 16.39
CA PHE A 344 12.79 4.07 17.85
C PHE A 344 12.83 2.72 18.55
N THR A 345 12.12 1.71 18.02
CA THR A 345 12.00 0.40 18.66
C THR A 345 12.02 -0.73 17.64
N GLY A 346 12.99 -1.63 17.79
CA GLY A 346 13.13 -2.81 16.93
C GLY A 346 13.62 -2.45 15.54
N ASN A 347 13.49 -3.37 14.59
CA ASN A 347 13.71 -3.06 13.19
C ASN A 347 12.40 -2.51 12.64
N CYS A 348 12.43 -1.37 11.95
CA CYS A 348 11.25 -0.81 11.32
C CYS A 348 11.19 -1.27 9.87
N ARG A 349 9.99 -1.64 9.42
CA ARG A 349 9.68 -1.86 8.00
C ARG A 349 8.54 -0.89 7.65
N TYR A 350 8.78 0.00 6.71
CA TYR A 350 7.82 1.05 6.38
C TYR A 350 7.87 1.44 4.90
N MET A 351 6.76 1.96 4.42
CA MET A 351 6.63 2.52 3.09
C MET A 351 6.61 4.04 3.19
N ILE A 352 7.44 4.72 2.41
CA ILE A 352 7.49 6.19 2.34
C ILE A 352 7.14 6.66 0.93
N GLU A 353 6.39 7.76 0.83
CA GLU A 353 5.97 8.36 -0.44
C GLU A 353 5.93 9.89 -0.31
N ALA A 354 6.43 10.59 -1.33
CA ALA A 354 6.21 12.03 -1.52
C ALA A 354 5.14 12.27 -2.58
N ASN A 355 4.19 13.18 -2.36
CA ASN A 355 3.03 13.37 -3.24
C ASN A 355 2.68 14.86 -3.41
N GLN A 356 2.29 15.27 -4.62
CA GLN A 356 1.75 16.61 -4.90
C GLN A 356 0.43 16.61 -5.68
N ASP A 357 0.03 15.46 -6.23
CA ASP A 357 -1.18 15.36 -7.08
C ASP A 357 -2.44 15.01 -6.27
N ASN A 358 -2.28 14.70 -4.98
CA ASN A 358 -3.33 14.19 -4.08
C ASN A 358 -3.98 12.89 -4.59
N ILE A 359 -3.23 12.09 -5.34
CA ILE A 359 -3.59 10.75 -5.79
C ILE A 359 -2.55 9.77 -5.26
N TYR A 360 -2.95 8.88 -4.36
CA TYR A 360 -2.03 7.98 -3.65
C TYR A 360 -2.01 6.58 -4.28
N TRP A 361 -0.86 5.92 -4.35
CA TRP A 361 -0.83 4.54 -4.84
C TRP A 361 -1.40 3.54 -3.84
N LEU A 362 -2.12 2.55 -4.37
CA LEU A 362 -2.45 1.31 -3.67
C LEU A 362 -1.55 0.21 -4.21
N LEU A 363 -0.84 -0.46 -3.31
CA LEU A 363 -0.13 -1.69 -3.64
C LEU A 363 -1.07 -2.88 -3.37
N GLU A 364 -0.95 -3.91 -4.21
CA GLU A 364 -1.78 -5.09 -4.08
C GLU A 364 -1.57 -5.79 -2.73
N GLY A 365 -2.65 -6.08 -2.02
CA GLY A 365 -2.64 -6.76 -0.73
C GLY A 365 -2.23 -5.89 0.46
N GLU A 366 -1.72 -4.69 0.22
CA GLU A 366 -1.27 -3.78 1.28
C GLU A 366 -2.40 -2.82 1.69
N PRO A 367 -2.80 -2.79 2.98
CA PRO A 367 -3.80 -1.85 3.46
C PRO A 367 -3.22 -0.44 3.51
N LYS A 368 -3.87 0.56 2.92
CA LYS A 368 -3.50 1.98 2.99
C LYS A 368 -4.49 2.73 3.87
N HIS A 369 -4.00 3.45 4.88
CA HIS A 369 -4.85 4.32 5.69
C HIS A 369 -5.16 5.61 4.92
N GLY A 370 -6.38 6.10 5.08
CA GLY A 370 -6.92 7.25 4.39
C GLY A 370 -7.83 8.09 5.26
N ALA A 371 -7.98 9.35 4.87
CA ALA A 371 -9.00 10.22 5.42
C ALA A 371 -9.64 10.99 4.27
N VAL A 372 -10.93 11.29 4.41
CA VAL A 372 -11.68 12.11 3.47
C VAL A 372 -12.47 13.15 4.26
N GLU A 373 -12.47 14.38 3.76
CA GLU A 373 -13.28 15.46 4.33
C GLU A 373 -14.75 15.36 3.88
N GLN A 374 -15.64 16.04 4.60
CA GLN A 374 -17.04 16.09 4.23
C GLN A 374 -17.24 16.73 2.85
N ASN A 375 -18.02 16.06 2.00
CA ASN A 375 -18.32 16.41 0.62
C ASN A 375 -17.07 16.55 -0.26
N LYS A 376 -16.01 15.79 0.05
CA LYS A 376 -14.75 15.76 -0.72
C LYS A 376 -14.42 14.34 -1.15
N TYR A 377 -13.45 14.25 -2.06
CA TYR A 377 -12.86 13.01 -2.52
C TYR A 377 -11.44 12.90 -2.02
N THR A 378 -11.03 11.68 -1.71
CA THR A 378 -9.63 11.27 -1.63
C THR A 378 -9.38 10.25 -2.73
N TYR A 379 -8.35 10.48 -3.54
CA TYR A 379 -8.10 9.68 -4.73
C TYR A 379 -6.93 8.74 -4.54
N TYR A 380 -7.07 7.57 -5.15
CA TYR A 380 -6.09 6.51 -5.16
C TYR A 380 -5.84 6.01 -6.57
N LYS A 381 -4.66 5.45 -6.82
CA LYS A 381 -4.24 4.88 -8.09
C LYS A 381 -3.82 3.43 -7.89
N PHE A 382 -4.26 2.55 -8.78
CA PHE A 382 -3.90 1.15 -8.77
C PHE A 382 -3.56 0.67 -10.18
N TYR A 383 -2.56 -0.19 -10.32
CA TYR A 383 -2.23 -0.82 -11.59
C TYR A 383 -2.53 -2.31 -11.55
N CYS A 384 -3.48 -2.73 -12.39
CA CYS A 384 -3.80 -4.13 -12.61
C CYS A 384 -2.88 -4.68 -13.69
N ASN A 385 -2.08 -5.69 -13.36
CA ASN A 385 -1.15 -6.32 -14.30
C ASN A 385 -1.74 -7.56 -15.00
N ASP A 386 -2.78 -8.16 -14.43
CA ASP A 386 -3.45 -9.34 -14.97
C ASP A 386 -4.64 -8.94 -15.86
N LYS A 387 -4.62 -9.43 -17.11
CA LYS A 387 -5.66 -9.14 -18.09
C LYS A 387 -7.00 -9.80 -17.75
N ASP A 388 -6.97 -10.87 -16.96
CA ASP A 388 -8.10 -11.76 -16.66
C ASP A 388 -8.50 -11.73 -15.17
N ALA A 389 -7.79 -11.01 -14.30
CA ALA A 389 -8.15 -10.89 -12.89
C ALA A 389 -9.26 -9.85 -12.66
N ASN A 390 -10.14 -10.14 -11.71
CA ASN A 390 -11.04 -9.16 -11.11
C ASN A 390 -10.26 -8.32 -10.10
N ILE A 391 -10.64 -7.06 -9.92
CA ILE A 391 -10.04 -6.18 -8.93
C ILE A 391 -11.05 -6.00 -7.79
N VAL A 392 -10.66 -6.39 -6.58
CA VAL A 392 -11.47 -6.22 -5.37
C VAL A 392 -10.86 -5.10 -4.57
N ILE A 393 -11.65 -4.06 -4.33
CA ILE A 393 -11.26 -2.94 -3.47
C ILE A 393 -12.12 -3.03 -2.22
N THR A 394 -11.48 -3.14 -1.07
CA THR A 394 -12.15 -3.18 0.23
C THR A 394 -11.79 -1.92 0.99
N LEU A 395 -12.77 -1.32 1.66
CA LEU A 395 -12.65 -0.08 2.41
C LEU A 395 -13.28 -0.25 3.78
N THR A 396 -12.50 -0.25 4.84
CA THR A 396 -13.01 -0.36 6.21
C THR A 396 -13.01 1.01 6.87
N THR A 397 -14.18 1.53 7.24
CA THR A 397 -14.30 2.80 7.98
C THR A 397 -13.79 2.65 9.41
N GLU A 398 -12.82 3.46 9.83
CA GLU A 398 -12.38 3.58 11.23
C GLU A 398 -13.34 4.45 12.03
N ASN A 399 -13.82 5.54 11.41
CA ASN A 399 -14.86 6.40 11.95
C ASN A 399 -15.76 6.92 10.82
N GLY A 400 -16.92 7.45 11.20
CA GLY A 400 -17.95 7.86 10.26
C GLY A 400 -18.74 6.67 9.68
N LYS A 401 -19.75 6.98 8.89
CA LYS A 401 -20.55 6.03 8.10
C LYS A 401 -20.77 6.64 6.71
N ASN A 402 -21.12 5.80 5.74
CA ASN A 402 -21.55 6.21 4.40
C ASN A 402 -20.41 6.81 3.55
N LEU A 403 -19.35 6.02 3.35
CA LEU A 403 -18.37 6.30 2.30
C LEU A 403 -18.82 5.65 1.00
N ASP A 404 -18.73 6.39 -0.10
CA ASP A 404 -19.01 5.89 -1.43
C ASP A 404 -17.69 5.71 -2.19
N MET A 405 -17.49 4.58 -2.85
CA MET A 405 -16.33 4.35 -3.71
C MET A 405 -16.73 4.42 -5.17
N PHE A 406 -15.90 5.10 -5.95
CA PHE A 406 -16.02 5.22 -7.39
C PHE A 406 -14.69 4.80 -8.03
N ALA A 407 -14.73 4.15 -9.18
CA ALA A 407 -13.52 3.84 -9.94
C ALA A 407 -13.72 4.11 -11.43
N ILE A 408 -12.64 4.49 -12.09
CA ILE A 408 -12.58 4.71 -13.53
C ILE A 408 -11.26 4.17 -14.08
N LYS A 409 -11.31 3.57 -15.29
CA LYS A 409 -10.10 3.05 -15.94
C LYS A 409 -9.44 4.13 -16.80
N GLY A 410 -8.15 4.34 -16.58
CA GLY A 410 -7.30 5.30 -17.31
C GLY A 410 -6.62 6.31 -16.38
N GLU A 411 -5.38 6.64 -16.68
CA GLU A 411 -4.50 7.47 -15.83
C GLU A 411 -4.92 8.94 -15.77
N ASN A 412 -5.53 9.47 -16.83
CA ASN A 412 -5.91 10.87 -16.95
C ASN A 412 -7.40 11.13 -16.64
N LYS A 413 -8.04 10.22 -15.91
CA LYS A 413 -9.47 10.31 -15.58
C LYS A 413 -9.66 10.30 -14.08
N ILE A 414 -10.48 11.22 -13.59
CA ILE A 414 -10.84 11.30 -12.18
C ILE A 414 -12.30 10.85 -12.05
N PRO A 415 -12.60 9.89 -11.15
CA PRO A 415 -13.96 9.47 -10.93
C PRO A 415 -14.71 10.48 -10.05
N GLU A 416 -15.94 10.78 -10.43
CA GLU A 416 -16.87 11.65 -9.68
C GLU A 416 -18.26 10.99 -9.65
N ASN A 417 -19.19 11.53 -8.86
CA ASN A 417 -20.52 10.94 -8.67
C ASN A 417 -21.36 10.83 -9.97
N ASN A 418 -21.01 11.59 -11.01
CA ASN A 418 -21.64 11.56 -12.33
C ASN A 418 -20.70 11.01 -13.44
N GLN A 419 -19.46 10.66 -13.10
CA GLN A 419 -18.44 10.22 -14.04
C GLN A 419 -17.64 9.06 -13.44
N TYR A 420 -18.10 7.83 -13.67
CA TYR A 420 -17.42 6.62 -13.18
C TYR A 420 -17.72 5.43 -14.09
N ASP A 421 -16.85 4.43 -14.07
CA ASP A 421 -17.07 3.15 -14.75
C ASP A 421 -17.65 2.11 -13.76
N TRP A 422 -17.29 2.23 -12.48
CA TRP A 422 -17.76 1.40 -11.37
C TRP A 422 -18.05 2.24 -10.11
N LYS A 423 -19.02 1.81 -9.31
CA LYS A 423 -19.41 2.41 -8.02
C LYS A 423 -19.75 1.31 -7.03
N SER A 424 -19.48 1.50 -5.74
CA SER A 424 -19.92 0.59 -4.67
C SER A 424 -21.45 0.51 -4.64
N GLU A 425 -22.00 -0.71 -4.69
CA GLU A 425 -23.44 -0.92 -4.95
C GLU A 425 -24.34 -0.69 -3.72
N TYR A 426 -23.79 -0.63 -2.50
CA TYR A 426 -24.60 -0.51 -1.27
C TYR A 426 -23.98 0.43 -0.24
N PHE A 427 -24.84 1.16 0.47
CA PHE A 427 -24.47 2.09 1.56
C PHE A 427 -23.75 1.45 2.75
N GLU A 428 -23.83 0.13 2.89
CA GLU A 428 -23.14 -0.64 3.95
C GLU A 428 -22.06 -1.57 3.40
N ASP A 429 -22.02 -1.78 2.08
CA ASP A 429 -21.01 -2.63 1.48
C ASP A 429 -19.78 -1.79 1.19
N ASN A 430 -18.84 -1.96 2.10
CA ASN A 430 -17.52 -1.36 2.15
C ASN A 430 -16.59 -1.92 1.06
N SER A 431 -17.14 -2.47 -0.02
CA SER A 431 -16.38 -3.11 -1.09
C SER A 431 -16.82 -2.62 -2.48
N LEU A 432 -15.86 -2.51 -3.39
CA LEU A 432 -16.05 -2.22 -4.79
C LEU A 432 -15.36 -3.33 -5.58
N ILE A 433 -16.17 -4.08 -6.33
CA ILE A 433 -15.68 -5.17 -7.17
C ILE A 433 -15.71 -4.71 -8.63
N ILE A 434 -14.54 -4.70 -9.26
CA ILE A 434 -14.36 -4.40 -10.67
C ILE A 434 -14.21 -5.72 -11.42
N VAL A 435 -15.29 -6.11 -12.09
CA VAL A 435 -15.34 -7.30 -12.95
C VAL A 435 -15.25 -6.92 -14.42
N ARG A 436 -14.86 -7.91 -15.23
CA ARG A 436 -14.74 -7.79 -16.67
C ARG A 436 -16.10 -7.51 -17.31
N LYS A 437 -16.21 -6.46 -18.12
CA LYS A 437 -17.39 -6.19 -18.97
C LYS A 437 -17.05 -6.53 -20.43
N ASN A 438 -17.86 -7.36 -21.09
CA ASN A 438 -17.78 -7.65 -22.53
C ASN A 438 -16.39 -8.13 -23.03
N GLY A 439 -15.65 -8.89 -22.22
CA GLY A 439 -14.34 -9.41 -22.62
C GLY A 439 -13.20 -8.38 -22.68
N ALA A 440 -13.44 -7.12 -22.33
CA ALA A 440 -12.39 -6.09 -22.26
C ALA A 440 -11.33 -6.48 -21.23
N SER A 441 -10.04 -6.29 -21.52
CA SER A 441 -8.99 -6.59 -20.56
C SER A 441 -9.10 -5.70 -19.31
N LEU A 442 -8.87 -6.25 -18.12
CA LEU A 442 -8.76 -5.47 -16.89
C LEU A 442 -7.34 -4.93 -16.63
N LYS A 443 -6.34 -5.34 -17.42
CA LYS A 443 -4.97 -4.78 -17.33
C LYS A 443 -4.99 -3.26 -17.55
N GLY A 444 -4.29 -2.51 -16.70
CA GLY A 444 -4.12 -1.06 -16.81
C GLY A 444 -4.24 -0.31 -15.50
N VAL A 445 -4.20 1.02 -15.59
CA VAL A 445 -4.31 1.94 -14.45
C VAL A 445 -5.77 2.25 -14.13
N TYR A 446 -6.09 2.26 -12.84
CA TYR A 446 -7.39 2.64 -12.27
C TYR A 446 -7.20 3.80 -11.31
N ILE A 447 -8.08 4.81 -11.42
CA ILE A 447 -8.21 5.86 -10.42
C ILE A 447 -9.47 5.58 -9.61
N ILE A 448 -9.33 5.62 -8.29
CA ILE A 448 -10.35 5.25 -7.32
C ILE A 448 -10.61 6.46 -6.44
N GLY A 449 -11.84 6.95 -6.44
CA GLY A 449 -12.27 8.07 -5.60
C GLY A 449 -13.08 7.55 -4.42
N VAL A 450 -12.62 7.84 -3.21
CA VAL A 450 -13.39 7.65 -1.97
C VAL A 450 -14.08 8.97 -1.64
N TYR A 451 -15.40 8.98 -1.65
CA TYR A 451 -16.23 10.15 -1.36
C TYR A 451 -16.77 10.11 0.06
N GLY A 452 -16.53 11.18 0.81
CA GLY A 452 -17.03 11.35 2.18
C GLY A 452 -18.32 12.14 2.23
N ASN A 453 -19.48 11.51 2.46
CA ASN A 453 -20.70 12.24 2.83
C ASN A 453 -20.53 13.00 4.17
N GLN A 454 -19.66 12.48 5.04
CA GLN A 454 -19.15 13.09 6.26
C GLN A 454 -17.63 12.90 6.30
N ALA A 455 -16.95 13.70 7.12
CA ALA A 455 -15.52 13.48 7.35
C ALA A 455 -15.31 12.11 8.00
N ALA A 456 -14.39 11.32 7.45
CA ALA A 456 -14.15 9.95 7.88
C ALA A 456 -12.69 9.54 7.66
N LYS A 457 -12.24 8.60 8.48
CA LYS A 457 -10.99 7.86 8.35
C LYS A 457 -11.31 6.42 7.99
N PHE A 458 -10.47 5.81 7.17
CA PHE A 458 -10.69 4.48 6.64
C PHE A 458 -9.37 3.79 6.31
N VAL A 459 -9.45 2.48 6.10
CA VAL A 459 -8.39 1.65 5.54
C VAL A 459 -8.88 1.11 4.21
N ILE A 460 -8.16 1.37 3.12
CA ILE A 460 -8.47 0.87 1.78
C ILE A 460 -7.42 -0.14 1.36
N MET A 461 -7.84 -1.23 0.73
CA MET A 461 -6.96 -2.28 0.23
C MET A 461 -7.47 -2.74 -1.13
N VAL A 462 -6.54 -3.08 -2.03
CA VAL A 462 -6.86 -3.62 -3.35
C VAL A 462 -6.23 -5.00 -3.51
N ALA A 463 -6.96 -5.92 -4.14
CA ALA A 463 -6.47 -7.26 -4.46
C ALA A 463 -6.87 -7.65 -5.88
N GLN A 464 -5.99 -8.33 -6.61
CA GLN A 464 -6.35 -8.94 -7.88
C GLN A 464 -6.71 -10.41 -7.64
N GLN A 465 -7.85 -10.83 -8.16
CA GLN A 465 -8.35 -12.18 -8.00
C GLN A 465 -8.83 -12.73 -9.34
N LYS A 466 -8.16 -13.78 -9.84
CA LYS A 466 -8.63 -14.51 -11.03
C LYS A 466 -10.06 -15.05 -10.83
N LYS A 467 -10.39 -15.44 -9.60
CA LYS A 467 -11.71 -15.87 -9.19
C LYS A 467 -12.10 -15.14 -7.92
N LEU A 468 -13.23 -14.44 -7.96
CA LEU A 468 -13.77 -13.72 -6.82
C LEU A 468 -14.31 -14.71 -5.80
N VAL A 469 -13.75 -14.71 -4.60
CA VAL A 469 -14.19 -15.57 -3.49
C VAL A 469 -14.84 -14.73 -2.41
N SER A 470 -16.17 -14.74 -2.36
CA SER A 470 -16.92 -14.05 -1.32
C SER A 470 -16.92 -14.86 -0.02
N LYS A 471 -16.45 -14.29 1.08
CA LYS A 471 -16.54 -14.95 2.40
C LYS A 471 -17.98 -14.95 2.90
N ILE A 472 -18.43 -16.09 3.40
CA ILE A 472 -19.79 -16.28 3.91
C ILE A 472 -19.77 -16.80 5.34
N SER A 473 -20.76 -16.40 6.13
CA SER A 473 -20.89 -16.79 7.53
C SER A 473 -22.11 -17.67 7.75
N ALA A 474 -22.05 -18.54 8.75
CA ALA A 474 -23.17 -19.42 9.08
C ALA A 474 -24.42 -18.60 9.45
N ASN A 475 -25.57 -19.00 8.92
CA ASN A 475 -26.91 -18.47 9.10
C ASN A 475 -27.13 -17.05 8.56
N ILE A 476 -26.22 -16.55 7.72
CA ILE A 476 -26.40 -15.29 7.00
C ILE A 476 -26.64 -15.62 5.53
N PRO A 477 -27.88 -15.48 5.01
CA PRO A 477 -28.14 -15.70 3.59
C PRO A 477 -27.52 -14.59 2.75
N ILE A 478 -26.94 -14.96 1.63
CA ILE A 478 -26.34 -14.04 0.66
C ILE A 478 -27.06 -14.19 -0.67
N TYR A 479 -27.40 -13.06 -1.27
CA TYR A 479 -28.01 -13.01 -2.59
C TYR A 479 -26.93 -13.03 -3.66
N GLY A 480 -27.10 -13.87 -4.67
CA GLY A 480 -26.20 -13.97 -5.80
C GLY A 480 -26.94 -13.83 -7.12
N ARG A 481 -26.22 -13.36 -8.13
CA ARG A 481 -26.63 -13.36 -9.54
C ARG A 481 -25.49 -13.91 -10.38
N LEU A 482 -25.84 -14.66 -11.40
CA LEU A 482 -24.91 -15.20 -12.39
C LEU A 482 -25.45 -14.96 -13.78
N ASP A 483 -24.56 -14.56 -14.67
CA ASP A 483 -24.80 -14.60 -16.10
C ASP A 483 -24.69 -16.04 -16.62
N GLU A 484 -25.21 -16.29 -17.81
CA GLU A 484 -25.08 -17.57 -18.51
C GLU A 484 -23.61 -18.02 -18.63
N ASN A 485 -23.33 -19.27 -18.24
CA ASN A 485 -22.01 -19.89 -18.24
C ASN A 485 -20.97 -19.19 -17.34
N SER A 486 -21.43 -18.56 -16.25
CA SER A 486 -20.57 -17.97 -15.23
C SER A 486 -20.62 -18.73 -13.91
N GLU A 487 -19.61 -18.48 -13.07
CA GLU A 487 -19.48 -19.10 -11.74
C GLU A 487 -19.13 -18.04 -10.69
N ASN A 488 -19.75 -18.14 -9.52
CA ASN A 488 -19.42 -17.36 -8.33
C ASN A 488 -18.79 -18.29 -7.31
N TYR A 489 -17.75 -17.83 -6.62
CA TYR A 489 -17.09 -18.61 -5.58
C TYR A 489 -17.31 -17.99 -4.21
N TYR A 490 -17.44 -18.86 -3.22
CA TYR A 490 -17.67 -18.50 -1.84
C TYR A 490 -16.75 -19.30 -0.93
N ALA A 491 -16.34 -18.71 0.19
CA ALA A 491 -15.56 -19.36 1.23
C ALA A 491 -16.31 -19.35 2.56
N PHE A 492 -16.52 -20.52 3.15
CA PHE A 492 -17.11 -20.69 4.48
C PHE A 492 -16.06 -21.28 5.43
N TYR A 493 -15.72 -20.56 6.50
CA TYR A 493 -14.84 -21.11 7.53
C TYR A 493 -15.66 -21.89 8.56
N ASN A 494 -15.38 -23.19 8.68
CA ASN A 494 -16.06 -24.06 9.63
C ASN A 494 -15.29 -24.17 10.94
N TYR A 495 -15.74 -23.47 11.99
CA TYR A 495 -15.14 -23.52 13.32
C TYR A 495 -15.62 -24.71 14.17
N LEU A 496 -16.65 -25.44 13.74
CA LEU A 496 -17.29 -26.48 14.54
C LEU A 496 -16.87 -27.86 14.06
N ASP A 497 -16.95 -28.84 14.95
CA ASP A 497 -16.78 -30.26 14.62
C ASP A 497 -18.17 -30.95 14.54
N LYS A 498 -19.03 -30.42 13.67
CA LYS A 498 -20.44 -30.81 13.53
C LYS A 498 -20.91 -30.69 12.09
N ASP A 499 -21.91 -31.50 11.74
CA ASP A 499 -22.60 -31.42 10.45
C ASP A 499 -23.09 -29.99 10.17
N PHE A 500 -22.91 -29.57 8.93
CA PHE A 500 -23.49 -28.33 8.41
C PHE A 500 -24.08 -28.55 7.03
N THR A 501 -24.97 -27.64 6.66
CA THR A 501 -25.73 -27.72 5.41
C THR A 501 -25.52 -26.46 4.62
N ILE A 502 -25.11 -26.60 3.36
CA ILE A 502 -25.08 -25.53 2.37
C ILE A 502 -26.40 -25.60 1.61
N GLN A 503 -27.23 -24.57 1.73
CA GLN A 503 -28.52 -24.47 1.05
C GLN A 503 -28.48 -23.37 0.00
N LEU A 504 -28.95 -23.70 -1.20
CA LEU A 504 -29.10 -22.76 -2.29
C LEU A 504 -30.56 -22.74 -2.76
N LEU A 505 -31.19 -21.57 -2.67
CA LEU A 505 -32.55 -21.33 -3.15
C LEU A 505 -32.49 -20.56 -4.48
N PRO A 506 -32.76 -21.19 -5.63
CA PRO A 506 -32.88 -20.47 -6.88
C PRO A 506 -34.13 -19.57 -6.85
N LEU A 507 -33.93 -18.28 -7.10
CA LEU A 507 -35.01 -17.31 -7.27
C LEU A 507 -35.45 -17.23 -8.75
N HIS A 508 -34.49 -17.39 -9.66
CA HIS A 508 -34.70 -17.44 -11.11
C HIS A 508 -33.60 -18.28 -11.76
N GLY A 509 -33.92 -19.02 -12.82
CA GLY A 509 -32.96 -19.87 -13.55
C GLY A 509 -32.61 -21.18 -12.82
N ASN A 510 -31.79 -22.00 -13.47
CA ASN A 510 -31.28 -23.24 -12.88
C ASN A 510 -29.88 -23.02 -12.34
N VAL A 511 -29.61 -23.52 -11.14
CA VAL A 511 -28.33 -23.33 -10.46
C VAL A 511 -27.83 -24.68 -9.97
N ILE A 512 -26.54 -24.92 -10.20
CA ILE A 512 -25.81 -26.08 -9.68
C ILE A 512 -24.69 -25.52 -8.81
N TYR A 513 -24.37 -26.19 -7.73
CA TYR A 513 -23.24 -25.77 -6.91
C TYR A 513 -22.45 -26.95 -6.39
N TYR A 514 -21.16 -26.70 -6.22
CA TYR A 514 -20.15 -27.68 -5.85
C TYR A 514 -19.42 -27.17 -4.62
N ALA A 515 -18.91 -28.08 -3.79
CA ALA A 515 -18.11 -27.72 -2.63
C ALA A 515 -16.89 -28.64 -2.49
N SER A 516 -15.82 -28.08 -1.95
CA SER A 516 -14.59 -28.79 -1.58
C SER A 516 -14.03 -28.19 -0.30
N ASN A 517 -13.29 -28.97 0.47
CA ASN A 517 -12.51 -28.45 1.57
C ASN A 517 -11.20 -27.88 1.01
N ASP A 518 -10.83 -26.67 1.43
CA ASP A 518 -9.60 -26.04 1.00
C ASP A 518 -8.51 -26.29 2.05
N ILE A 519 -7.89 -27.46 1.95
CA ILE A 519 -6.76 -27.84 2.82
C ILE A 519 -5.45 -27.20 2.32
N ASN A 520 -5.37 -26.78 1.04
CA ASN A 520 -4.10 -26.49 0.35
C ASN A 520 -4.05 -25.11 -0.35
N ASN A 521 -4.61 -24.04 0.24
CA ASN A 521 -4.42 -22.64 -0.17
C ASN A 521 -5.09 -22.18 -1.49
N ASN A 522 -6.42 -22.27 -1.61
CA ASN A 522 -7.25 -21.55 -2.57
C ASN A 522 -7.00 -21.80 -4.08
N GLU A 523 -6.15 -22.74 -4.49
CA GLU A 523 -5.90 -22.99 -5.92
C GLU A 523 -6.90 -23.96 -6.56
N ASN A 524 -7.46 -24.89 -5.78
CA ASN A 524 -8.39 -25.92 -6.27
C ASN A 524 -9.84 -25.51 -6.04
N PHE A 525 -10.31 -24.59 -6.87
CA PHE A 525 -11.72 -24.21 -6.89
C PHE A 525 -12.62 -25.39 -7.27
N PRO A 526 -13.71 -25.64 -6.54
CA PRO A 526 -14.64 -26.69 -6.92
C PRO A 526 -15.27 -26.36 -8.27
N THR A 527 -15.33 -27.32 -9.16
CA THR A 527 -15.90 -27.25 -10.52
C THR A 527 -16.70 -28.51 -10.80
N GLU A 528 -17.40 -28.56 -11.93
CA GLU A 528 -18.12 -29.76 -12.36
C GLU A 528 -17.22 -31.00 -12.43
N SER A 529 -15.98 -30.85 -12.92
CA SER A 529 -15.03 -31.95 -13.06
C SER A 529 -14.17 -32.20 -11.82
N SER A 530 -14.14 -31.26 -10.86
CA SER A 530 -13.29 -31.34 -9.68
C SER A 530 -14.04 -30.80 -8.45
N HIS A 531 -14.70 -31.68 -7.71
CA HIS A 531 -15.39 -31.33 -6.47
C HIS A 531 -15.42 -32.54 -5.53
N ILE A 532 -15.68 -32.28 -4.25
CA ILE A 532 -15.90 -33.33 -3.25
C ILE A 532 -17.40 -33.55 -3.05
N TRP A 533 -18.15 -32.46 -2.92
CA TRP A 533 -19.60 -32.48 -2.77
C TRP A 533 -20.28 -31.70 -3.90
N SER A 534 -21.49 -32.12 -4.26
CA SER A 534 -22.26 -31.50 -5.35
C SER A 534 -23.75 -31.54 -5.05
N SER A 535 -24.46 -30.48 -5.44
CA SER A 535 -25.91 -30.41 -5.34
C SER A 535 -26.62 -31.39 -6.27
N ILE A 536 -25.96 -31.86 -7.34
CA ILE A 536 -26.53 -32.85 -8.27
C ILE A 536 -26.84 -34.17 -7.55
N ASN A 537 -26.08 -34.49 -6.50
CA ASN A 537 -26.23 -35.73 -5.74
C ASN A 537 -27.27 -35.64 -4.61
N SER A 538 -27.89 -34.47 -4.39
CA SER A 538 -28.94 -34.33 -3.37
C SER A 538 -30.32 -34.60 -3.93
N GLU A 539 -31.21 -35.19 -3.11
CA GLU A 539 -32.56 -35.61 -3.54
C GLU A 539 -33.40 -34.46 -4.11
N ASN A 540 -33.13 -33.21 -3.69
CA ASN A 540 -33.86 -32.02 -4.11
C ASN A 540 -33.01 -31.02 -4.93
N GLY A 541 -31.71 -31.28 -5.13
CA GLY A 541 -30.81 -30.37 -5.84
C GLY A 541 -30.49 -29.04 -5.14
N GLN A 542 -31.00 -28.84 -3.92
CA GLN A 542 -31.01 -27.53 -3.22
C GLN A 542 -30.21 -27.50 -1.92
N GLU A 543 -29.80 -28.66 -1.42
CA GLU A 543 -28.94 -28.75 -0.24
C GLU A 543 -27.74 -29.68 -0.43
N ILE A 544 -26.61 -29.34 0.19
CA ILE A 544 -25.47 -30.23 0.39
C ILE A 544 -25.29 -30.34 1.91
N VAL A 545 -25.44 -31.55 2.45
CA VAL A 545 -25.18 -31.84 3.86
C VAL A 545 -23.78 -32.42 3.98
N ILE A 546 -22.88 -31.69 4.62
CA ILE A 546 -21.51 -32.15 4.89
C ILE A 546 -21.49 -32.67 6.33
N LYS A 547 -21.33 -33.99 6.48
CA LYS A 547 -21.33 -34.66 7.78
C LYS A 547 -19.97 -34.59 8.44
N SER A 548 -19.93 -34.46 9.76
CA SER A 548 -18.67 -34.43 10.53
C SER A 548 -17.89 -35.74 10.48
N ASN A 549 -18.54 -36.84 10.06
CA ASN A 549 -17.91 -38.14 9.85
C ASN A 549 -17.47 -38.40 8.40
N ASP A 550 -17.64 -37.44 7.48
CA ASP A 550 -17.09 -37.54 6.12
C ASP A 550 -15.56 -37.52 6.18
N GLN A 551 -14.89 -38.35 5.39
CA GLN A 551 -13.42 -38.42 5.36
C GLN A 551 -12.78 -37.09 4.95
N ASN A 552 -13.49 -36.28 4.15
CA ASN A 552 -13.05 -34.96 3.72
C ASN A 552 -13.60 -33.85 4.63
N TYR A 553 -14.28 -34.18 5.72
CA TYR A 553 -14.65 -33.17 6.70
C TYR A 553 -13.41 -32.63 7.42
N CYS A 554 -13.41 -31.33 7.70
CA CYS A 554 -12.46 -30.73 8.63
C CYS A 554 -13.15 -29.66 9.49
N SER A 555 -12.68 -29.55 10.73
CA SER A 555 -12.95 -28.41 11.61
C SER A 555 -11.75 -27.45 11.59
N ASN A 556 -12.02 -26.17 11.80
CA ASN A 556 -11.05 -25.08 11.69
C ASN A 556 -10.40 -24.97 10.29
N CYS A 557 -11.21 -25.11 9.24
CA CYS A 557 -10.77 -25.02 7.85
C CYS A 557 -11.79 -24.25 6.99
N ASN A 558 -11.36 -23.82 5.79
CA ASN A 558 -12.24 -23.23 4.79
C ASN A 558 -12.88 -24.32 3.91
N PHE A 559 -14.14 -24.12 3.59
CA PHE A 559 -14.85 -24.81 2.52
C PHE A 559 -15.06 -23.82 1.39
N LEU A 560 -14.58 -24.18 0.21
CA LEU A 560 -14.86 -23.45 -1.02
C LEU A 560 -16.15 -23.99 -1.62
N ILE A 561 -16.98 -23.07 -2.09
CA ILE A 561 -18.27 -23.36 -2.70
C ILE A 561 -18.31 -22.63 -4.03
N SER A 562 -18.55 -23.33 -5.13
CA SER A 562 -18.79 -22.70 -6.43
C SER A 562 -20.26 -22.83 -6.78
N VAL A 563 -20.85 -21.74 -7.25
CA VAL A 563 -22.20 -21.71 -7.77
C VAL A 563 -22.10 -21.42 -9.26
N ALA A 564 -22.60 -22.33 -10.08
CA ALA A 564 -22.53 -22.29 -11.53
C ALA A 564 -23.93 -22.24 -12.13
N SER A 565 -24.06 -21.59 -13.29
CA SER A 565 -25.32 -21.60 -14.04
C SER A 565 -25.13 -21.69 -15.55
N ALA A 566 -25.99 -22.47 -16.19
CA ALA A 566 -26.09 -22.59 -17.64
C ALA A 566 -26.97 -21.49 -18.28
N SER A 567 -27.53 -20.57 -17.49
CA SER A 567 -28.39 -19.47 -17.95
C SER A 567 -28.34 -18.31 -16.96
N ASN A 568 -28.84 -17.13 -17.33
CA ASN A 568 -28.93 -16.04 -16.35
C ASN A 568 -29.80 -16.45 -15.15
N CYS A 569 -29.22 -16.43 -13.94
CA CYS A 569 -29.88 -16.90 -12.73
C CYS A 569 -29.69 -15.93 -11.56
N SER A 570 -30.57 -16.05 -10.57
CA SER A 570 -30.42 -15.40 -9.28
C SER A 570 -30.79 -16.37 -8.17
N TYR A 571 -30.12 -16.29 -7.04
CA TYR A 571 -30.25 -17.26 -5.95
C TYR A 571 -29.98 -16.65 -4.58
N ILE A 572 -30.33 -17.40 -3.54
CA ILE A 572 -29.91 -17.17 -2.16
C ILE A 572 -29.05 -18.35 -1.73
N LEU A 573 -27.82 -18.08 -1.32
CA LEU A 573 -26.91 -19.06 -0.73
C LEU A 573 -26.88 -18.87 0.78
N SER A 574 -26.96 -19.96 1.55
CA SER A 574 -26.79 -19.92 3.00
C SER A 574 -26.10 -21.18 3.51
N VAL A 575 -25.38 -21.05 4.62
CA VAL A 575 -24.78 -22.20 5.31
C VAL A 575 -25.35 -22.25 6.72
N SER A 576 -25.83 -23.41 7.19
CA SER A 576 -26.39 -23.55 8.54
C SER A 576 -25.79 -24.76 9.25
N ASN A 577 -25.42 -24.59 10.51
CA ASN A 577 -24.98 -25.70 11.36
C ASN A 577 -26.19 -26.45 11.91
N SER A 578 -26.16 -27.78 11.88
CA SER A 578 -27.27 -28.69 12.21
C SER A 578 -27.95 -28.43 13.57
N ASP A 579 -27.24 -27.91 14.56
CA ASP A 579 -27.77 -27.65 15.91
C ASP A 579 -28.66 -26.39 16.03
N GLN A 580 -28.62 -25.46 15.07
CA GLN A 580 -29.34 -24.19 15.21
C GLN A 580 -30.78 -24.21 14.72
N ILE A 581 -31.16 -25.17 13.88
CA ILE A 581 -32.55 -25.31 13.41
C ILE A 581 -33.47 -25.74 14.58
N LEU A 582 -32.94 -26.51 15.54
CA LEU A 582 -33.69 -26.97 16.72
C LEU A 582 -33.76 -25.93 17.86
N THR A 583 -32.85 -24.95 17.91
CA THR A 583 -32.86 -23.92 18.97
C THR A 583 -33.81 -22.76 18.67
N LYS A 584 -34.21 -22.49 17.42
CA LYS A 584 -35.23 -21.47 17.12
C LYS A 584 -36.60 -21.79 17.74
N ASN A 585 -36.92 -23.08 17.94
CA ASN A 585 -38.12 -23.51 18.67
C ASN A 585 -37.90 -23.66 20.20
N ARG A 586 -36.66 -23.87 20.67
CA ARG A 586 -36.33 -23.93 22.11
C ARG A 586 -36.10 -22.56 22.76
N ASN A 587 -35.68 -21.55 22.00
CA ASN A 587 -35.43 -20.20 22.53
C ASN A 587 -36.71 -19.44 22.92
N LYS A 588 -37.89 -19.82 22.38
CA LYS A 588 -39.17 -19.25 22.87
C LYS A 588 -39.42 -19.57 24.34
N THR A 589 -39.03 -20.75 24.83
CA THR A 589 -39.19 -21.12 26.24
C THR A 589 -38.11 -20.54 27.15
N THR A 590 -36.88 -20.33 26.64
CA THR A 590 -35.80 -19.71 27.42
C THR A 590 -35.99 -18.20 27.57
N ILE A 591 -36.40 -17.50 26.51
CA ILE A 591 -36.71 -16.05 26.57
C ILE A 591 -37.91 -15.81 27.50
N PHE A 592 -38.92 -16.69 27.47
CA PHE A 592 -40.05 -16.59 28.40
C PHE A 592 -39.62 -16.78 29.86
N LYS A 593 -38.70 -17.72 30.15
CA LYS A 593 -38.14 -17.91 31.50
C LYS A 593 -37.24 -16.75 31.95
N GLN A 594 -36.41 -16.21 31.07
CA GLN A 594 -35.58 -15.03 31.38
C GLN A 594 -36.43 -13.79 31.62
N PHE A 595 -37.48 -13.57 30.83
CA PHE A 595 -38.43 -12.47 31.05
C PHE A 595 -39.07 -12.56 32.44
N TRP A 596 -39.57 -13.74 32.83
CA TRP A 596 -40.14 -13.94 34.17
C TRP A 596 -39.11 -13.83 35.30
N PHE A 597 -37.86 -14.24 35.07
CA PHE A 597 -36.77 -14.06 36.05
C PHE A 597 -36.48 -12.56 36.29
N TRP A 598 -36.38 -11.75 35.24
CA TRP A 598 -36.16 -10.31 35.37
C TRP A 598 -37.36 -9.59 36.01
N VAL A 599 -38.59 -10.02 35.72
CA VAL A 599 -39.81 -9.51 36.38
C VAL A 599 -39.78 -9.83 37.88
N LEU A 600 -39.42 -11.05 38.27
CA LEU A 600 -39.28 -11.45 39.68
C LEU A 600 -38.16 -10.67 40.40
N LEU A 601 -37.03 -10.46 39.72
CA LEU A 601 -35.91 -9.69 40.27
C LEU A 601 -36.27 -8.20 40.44
N ALA A 602 -37.00 -7.62 39.48
CA ALA A 602 -37.53 -6.27 39.59
C ALA A 602 -38.53 -6.12 40.76
N LEU A 603 -39.40 -7.11 40.98
CA LEU A 603 -40.31 -7.15 42.12
C LEU A 603 -39.57 -7.29 43.46
N LEU A 604 -38.52 -8.10 43.53
CA LEU A 604 -37.69 -8.26 44.73
C LEU A 604 -36.89 -6.98 45.06
N THR A 605 -36.37 -6.29 44.04
CA THR A 605 -35.67 -5.01 44.25
C THR A 605 -36.63 -3.90 44.65
N LEU A 606 -37.84 -3.85 44.10
CA LEU A 606 -38.91 -2.94 44.54
C LEU A 606 -39.32 -3.18 46.00
N THR A 607 -39.47 -4.43 46.42
CA THR A 607 -39.81 -4.74 47.83
C THR A 607 -38.66 -4.42 48.79
N ALA A 608 -37.41 -4.70 48.41
CA ALA A 608 -36.24 -4.35 49.21
C ALA A 608 -36.04 -2.83 49.34
N THR A 609 -36.21 -2.08 48.25
CA THR A 609 -36.13 -0.60 48.28
C THR A 609 -37.25 0.01 49.11
N PHE A 610 -38.48 -0.50 49.00
CA PHE A 610 -39.58 -0.08 49.87
C PHE A 610 -39.30 -0.39 51.35
N GLY A 611 -38.71 -1.56 51.65
CA GLY A 611 -38.26 -1.94 52.99
C GLY A 611 -37.17 -1.01 53.54
N LEU A 612 -36.20 -0.63 52.72
CA LEU A 612 -35.16 0.35 53.08
C LEU A 612 -35.74 1.74 53.34
N ILE A 613 -36.65 2.21 52.47
CA ILE A 613 -37.31 3.51 52.64
C ILE A 613 -38.12 3.54 53.95
N THR A 614 -38.91 2.50 54.22
CA THR A 614 -39.69 2.38 55.47
C THR A 614 -38.78 2.30 56.70
N TYR A 615 -37.67 1.56 56.63
CA TYR A 615 -36.65 1.53 57.69
C TYR A 615 -36.04 2.91 57.96
N PHE A 616 -35.66 3.65 56.90
CA PHE A 616 -35.09 5.00 57.06
C PHE A 616 -36.10 5.99 57.61
N LEU A 617 -37.38 5.91 57.21
CA LEU A 617 -38.45 6.72 57.78
C LEU A 617 -38.65 6.43 59.27
N LEU A 618 -38.67 5.15 59.67
CA LEU A 618 -38.75 4.74 61.08
C LEU A 618 -37.52 5.18 61.90
N LYS A 619 -36.33 5.12 61.31
CA LYS A 619 -35.10 5.59 61.97
C LYS A 619 -35.11 7.10 62.16
N LYS A 620 -35.65 7.84 61.18
CA LYS A 620 -35.80 9.31 61.26
C LYS A 620 -36.79 9.70 62.36
N THR A 621 -37.94 9.05 62.45
CA THR A 621 -38.93 9.32 63.51
C THR A 621 -38.38 8.96 64.89
N LYS A 622 -37.63 7.87 65.02
CA LYS A 622 -36.97 7.51 66.29
C LYS A 622 -35.95 8.57 66.73
N LYS A 623 -35.10 9.07 65.82
CA LYS A 623 -34.15 10.15 66.14
C LYS A 623 -34.85 11.44 66.55
N GLN A 624 -35.97 11.78 65.90
CA GLN A 624 -36.75 12.96 66.25
C GLN A 624 -37.37 12.82 67.65
N LEU A 625 -37.88 11.63 67.99
CA LEU A 625 -38.38 11.33 69.33
C LEU A 625 -37.27 11.38 70.40
N GLU A 626 -36.08 10.84 70.11
CA GLU A 626 -34.92 10.94 71.01
C GLU A 626 -34.48 12.39 71.22
N TYR A 627 -34.54 13.22 70.17
CA TYR A 627 -34.22 14.65 70.27
C TYR A 627 -35.23 15.40 71.13
N GLU A 628 -36.54 15.17 70.95
CA GLU A 628 -37.58 15.76 71.79
C GLU A 628 -37.46 15.31 73.26
N ILE A 629 -37.13 14.03 73.51
CA ILE A 629 -36.87 13.52 74.86
C ILE A 629 -35.63 14.19 75.48
N GLN A 630 -34.58 14.42 74.69
CA GLN A 630 -33.35 15.06 75.17
C GLN A 630 -33.56 16.55 75.42
N ASP A 631 -34.36 17.23 74.60
CA ASP A 631 -34.69 18.65 74.80
C ASP A 631 -35.49 18.84 76.09
N VAL A 632 -36.45 17.95 76.37
CA VAL A 632 -37.15 17.91 77.67
C VAL A 632 -36.19 17.66 78.84
N ARG A 633 -35.16 16.82 78.67
CA ARG A 633 -34.12 16.59 79.70
C ARG A 633 -33.22 17.80 79.90
N ASN A 634 -32.86 18.51 78.83
CA ASN A 634 -32.00 19.68 78.90
C ASN A 634 -32.72 20.88 79.54
N VAL A 635 -34.03 21.03 79.33
CA VAL A 635 -34.85 22.03 80.04
C VAL A 635 -34.96 21.71 81.54
N ALA A 636 -34.86 20.43 81.92
CA ALA A 636 -34.94 19.99 83.31
C ALA A 636 -33.57 19.95 84.06
N GLY A 637 -32.44 20.16 83.38
CA GLY A 637 -31.09 19.95 83.92
C GLY A 637 -30.31 21.24 84.15
N THR A 638 -30.64 21.99 85.21
CA THR A 638 -29.90 23.21 85.61
C THR A 638 -28.60 22.89 86.35
N GLY A 639 -27.49 23.38 85.80
CA GLY A 639 -26.41 24.02 86.55
C GLY A 639 -25.22 23.17 86.98
N ILE A 640 -24.01 23.55 86.52
CA ILE A 640 -22.88 24.06 87.32
C ILE A 640 -21.58 24.00 86.46
N TYR A 641 -21.02 25.18 86.15
CA TYR A 641 -19.67 25.45 85.61
C TYR A 641 -18.59 25.27 86.72
N PRO A 642 -17.25 25.15 86.50
CA PRO A 642 -16.43 26.07 85.66
C PRO A 642 -15.01 25.61 85.15
N GLN A 643 -14.29 26.58 84.57
CA GLN A 643 -12.83 26.82 84.56
C GLN A 643 -11.90 26.33 83.41
N LYS A 644 -10.70 26.93 83.38
CA LYS A 644 -10.05 27.66 82.27
C LYS A 644 -8.53 27.32 82.21
N SER A 645 -7.95 27.39 81.01
CA SER A 645 -6.59 27.88 80.67
C SER A 645 -5.38 26.91 80.45
N ILE A 646 -4.75 27.12 79.27
CA ILE A 646 -3.31 27.18 78.88
C ILE A 646 -2.43 25.91 78.87
N LYS A 647 -1.81 25.62 77.70
CA LYS A 647 -0.36 25.28 77.56
C LYS A 647 0.15 25.26 76.10
N ASN A 648 1.45 25.59 75.99
CA ASN A 648 2.36 25.61 74.82
C ASN A 648 2.87 24.21 74.41
N ASP A 649 3.38 24.00 73.18
CA ASP A 649 4.82 23.74 72.82
C ASP A 649 5.01 23.19 71.36
N PRO A 650 6.24 23.27 70.77
CA PRO A 650 6.64 23.08 69.36
C PRO A 650 7.26 21.70 69.07
N ASP A 651 7.68 21.40 67.81
CA ASP A 651 9.00 20.79 67.49
C ASP A 651 9.25 20.40 65.99
N TYR A 652 10.56 20.32 65.68
CA TYR A 652 11.31 19.44 64.75
C TYR A 652 11.87 19.90 63.37
N ASP A 653 13.22 20.02 63.37
CA ASP A 653 14.24 20.16 62.30
C ASP A 653 14.52 18.85 61.50
N ASN A 654 15.16 18.97 60.30
CA ASN A 654 16.56 18.54 59.98
C ASN A 654 16.87 18.06 58.53
N LEU A 655 17.98 18.60 57.96
CA LEU A 655 19.09 17.98 57.16
C LEU A 655 18.77 17.40 55.73
N ASN A 656 19.62 17.46 54.68
CA ASN A 656 21.06 17.69 54.49
C ASN A 656 21.41 18.02 53.01
N GLU A 657 22.60 18.58 52.79
CA GLU A 657 23.32 18.88 51.52
C GLU A 657 23.99 17.64 50.88
N GLU A 658 24.22 17.64 49.55
CA GLU A 658 25.48 17.21 48.94
C GLU A 658 25.61 17.70 47.46
N GLU A 659 26.83 18.10 47.10
CA GLU A 659 27.26 18.79 45.89
C GLU A 659 28.34 17.92 45.20
N ILE A 660 28.27 17.70 43.88
CA ILE A 660 29.39 17.17 43.08
C ILE A 660 29.42 17.87 41.70
N ASP A 661 30.54 18.53 41.43
CA ASP A 661 30.97 19.14 40.17
C ASP A 661 32.12 18.29 39.58
N LEU A 662 32.08 17.99 38.28
CA LEU A 662 33.27 17.63 37.48
C LEU A 662 33.03 17.94 35.99
N SER A 663 33.86 18.84 35.48
CA SER A 663 34.27 19.04 34.08
C SER A 663 35.81 18.92 34.02
N PRO A 664 36.50 18.86 32.87
CA PRO A 664 36.05 19.10 31.49
C PRO A 664 36.05 17.88 30.55
#